data_AF-A0A0N5BDD0-F1
#
_entry.id   AF-A0A0N5BDD0-F1
#
_cell.length_a   1.000
_cell.length_b   1.000
_cell.length_c   1.000
_cell.angle_alpha   90.00
_cell.angle_beta   90.00
_cell.angle_gamma   90.00
#
_symmetry.space_group_name_H-M   'P 1'
#
loop_
_entity.id
_entity.type
_entity.pdbx_description
1 polymer ?
#
loop_
_entity_poly.entity_id
_entity_poly.type
_entity_poly.pdbx_seq_one_letter_code
_entity_poly.pdbx_strand_id
1 'polypeptide(L)'
;MRILIFFLISQALTEKSIWDGNEKGKNFMRGVAYIRNISDYIWQGNVNKSSKSLPKDITFLKHVTLRNIKILEADITKYEPGRVGVRFQEIKGETQYNLIFGGAYLNDTYFHKMDHTTCQMSYCENGLYFDSDIVEYKNMLDVYESKLKNVFYAKFVTSDMNFRLDRFTITGSNFPLILCPYKGWVAKYSGTEFIHYTTTGITFSNLYERQILLPGYPRSDDVDIFVCGYIKYEDGSQLTISHEIEIKDYYNTDSIKPINDFRHIWKCSGGDTTDYHYFIYSYNAKGNHNMRHIKKDSLNGDQFYYNDTIYLYSEADTKKISQLKEGIKDDYTMEQIEPLCGWKLPQLKFKLRLESSDGSKVLDGKNGIQTLDVREDMLNKDIYYKCKIVIEEATQHPFLSNYYDQVMETLLVSEDDDGNQIFHNKINFDKSFDGFKKYECAIIYKNKDFEYGHSVEKLSFLTIPLNISITNQDETWRVRDDIVIQCQKRISNMGEIDSIKVEISENFFIEYSNVTSDGIFEVEGDFVRSNFGNLIKSKNKKDSDVKHLKTICNYKLAGGKMFSIVKSGTVLQKTVVTKQKGNRSKKGNKHQKIIIIGLIVGISILVFAIILAITTLFVVKYINKKRRRGKDSSLSSSSSFSSLSKSSMSGSLLSASALSSVSHQNSKSKISKANK
;
A
#
# COMPACT_ATOMS: atom_id res chain seq x y z
N MET A 1 -50.34 -33.41 17.08
CA MET A 1 -51.43 -32.54 16.58
C MET A 1 -51.36 -31.10 17.11
N ARG A 2 -51.56 -30.81 18.42
CA ARG A 2 -51.54 -29.42 18.94
C ARG A 2 -50.27 -28.62 18.63
N ILE A 3 -49.09 -29.23 18.72
CA ILE A 3 -47.81 -28.58 18.34
C ILE A 3 -47.78 -28.24 16.84
N LEU A 4 -48.28 -29.14 15.98
CA LEU A 4 -48.37 -28.93 14.53
C LEU A 4 -49.35 -27.80 14.18
N ILE A 5 -50.48 -27.72 14.89
CA ILE A 5 -51.43 -26.59 14.78
C ILE A 5 -50.77 -25.30 15.25
N PHE A 6 -50.00 -25.31 16.34
CA PHE A 6 -49.26 -24.13 16.82
C PHE A 6 -48.17 -23.69 15.82
N PHE A 7 -47.46 -24.61 15.17
CA PHE A 7 -46.49 -24.30 14.12
C PHE A 7 -47.16 -23.77 12.83
N LEU A 8 -48.29 -24.34 12.40
CA LEU A 8 -49.04 -23.86 11.24
C LEU A 8 -49.67 -22.49 11.49
N ILE A 9 -50.24 -22.27 12.68
CA ILE A 9 -50.77 -20.96 13.11
C ILE A 9 -49.61 -19.95 13.25
N SER A 10 -48.47 -20.36 13.81
CA SER A 10 -47.28 -19.50 13.89
C SER A 10 -46.76 -19.10 12.50
N GLN A 11 -46.65 -20.05 11.56
CA GLN A 11 -46.24 -19.76 10.19
C GLN A 11 -47.22 -18.81 9.49
N ALA A 12 -48.53 -19.09 9.55
CA ALA A 12 -49.57 -18.24 8.96
C ALA A 12 -49.66 -16.84 9.60
N LEU A 13 -49.34 -16.70 10.89
CA LEU A 13 -49.25 -15.39 11.57
C LEU A 13 -47.94 -14.64 11.30
N THR A 14 -46.93 -15.30 10.73
CA THR A 14 -45.66 -14.65 10.30
C THR A 14 -45.60 -14.32 8.82
N GLU A 15 -46.53 -14.82 8.00
CA GLU A 15 -46.52 -14.59 6.56
C GLU A 15 -47.01 -13.17 6.22
N LYS A 16 -46.12 -12.35 5.64
CA LYS A 16 -46.47 -11.00 5.20
C LYS A 16 -47.32 -11.06 3.95
N SER A 17 -48.42 -10.31 3.95
CA SER A 17 -49.24 -10.09 2.75
C SER A 17 -48.42 -9.50 1.61
N ILE A 18 -48.70 -9.88 0.36
CA ILE A 18 -47.92 -9.43 -0.81
C ILE A 18 -48.71 -8.34 -1.55
N TRP A 19 -48.09 -7.18 -1.72
CA TRP A 19 -48.52 -6.16 -2.67
C TRP A 19 -47.72 -6.34 -3.96
N ASP A 20 -48.36 -6.64 -5.10
CA ASP A 20 -47.68 -6.89 -6.38
C ASP A 20 -47.99 -5.81 -7.42
N GLY A 21 -46.97 -5.10 -7.87
CA GLY A 21 -47.05 -4.01 -8.85
C GLY A 21 -47.50 -4.39 -10.27
N ASN A 22 -47.58 -5.68 -10.60
CA ASN A 22 -48.17 -6.15 -11.87
C ASN A 22 -49.69 -6.32 -11.76
N GLU A 23 -50.17 -6.79 -10.61
CA GLU A 23 -51.60 -6.92 -10.31
C GLU A 23 -52.21 -5.56 -9.97
N LYS A 24 -51.61 -4.91 -8.96
CA LYS A 24 -52.06 -3.68 -8.31
C LYS A 24 -51.16 -2.54 -8.77
N GLY A 25 -51.71 -1.65 -9.58
CA GLY A 25 -50.98 -0.49 -10.07
C GLY A 25 -51.87 0.41 -10.90
N LYS A 26 -51.87 1.71 -10.60
CA LYS A 26 -52.52 2.72 -11.43
C LYS A 26 -51.48 3.42 -12.31
N ASN A 27 -51.95 4.03 -13.39
CA ASN A 27 -51.11 4.90 -14.20
C ASN A 27 -51.01 6.26 -13.49
N PHE A 28 -49.79 6.78 -13.31
CA PHE A 28 -49.56 8.12 -12.77
C PHE A 28 -48.74 8.94 -13.73
N MET A 29 -49.16 10.18 -13.97
CA MET A 29 -48.35 11.17 -14.69
C MET A 29 -47.69 12.09 -13.67
N ARG A 30 -46.38 12.27 -13.78
CA ARG A 30 -45.57 13.05 -12.83
C ARG A 30 -44.60 13.93 -13.61
N GLY A 31 -44.27 15.07 -13.02
CA GLY A 31 -43.32 16.01 -13.60
C GLY A 31 -42.24 16.40 -12.60
N VAL A 32 -41.09 16.79 -13.14
CA VAL A 32 -40.03 17.46 -12.39
C VAL A 32 -39.96 18.91 -12.88
N ALA A 33 -39.99 19.84 -11.94
CA ALA A 33 -39.85 21.27 -12.16
C ALA A 33 -38.75 21.84 -11.26
N TYR A 34 -38.32 23.08 -11.50
CA TYR A 34 -37.47 23.80 -10.55
C TYR A 34 -38.23 24.16 -9.28
N ILE A 35 -37.60 24.03 -8.10
CA ILE A 35 -38.24 24.32 -6.80
C ILE A 35 -38.86 25.74 -6.75
N ARG A 36 -38.16 26.75 -7.30
CA ARG A 36 -38.65 28.14 -7.38
C ARG A 36 -39.48 28.49 -8.62
N ASN A 37 -39.61 27.59 -9.60
CA ASN A 37 -40.39 27.81 -10.84
C ASN A 37 -41.22 26.57 -11.19
N ILE A 38 -42.31 26.40 -10.44
CA ILE A 38 -43.19 25.21 -10.46
C ILE A 38 -43.92 25.01 -11.80
N SER A 39 -44.00 26.06 -12.62
CA SER A 39 -44.54 26.03 -13.99
C SER A 39 -43.56 25.49 -15.04
N ASP A 40 -42.26 25.52 -14.75
CA ASP A 40 -41.20 25.19 -15.70
C ASP A 40 -40.74 23.74 -15.50
N TYR A 41 -41.39 22.85 -16.26
CA TYR A 41 -41.12 21.41 -16.20
C TYR A 41 -39.86 21.06 -16.99
N ILE A 42 -38.81 20.73 -16.26
CA ILE A 42 -37.58 20.08 -16.74
C ILE A 42 -37.94 18.78 -17.48
N TRP A 43 -38.87 18.00 -16.90
CA TRP A 43 -39.27 16.68 -17.37
C TRP A 43 -40.71 16.32 -16.99
N GLN A 44 -41.31 15.44 -17.79
CA GLN A 44 -42.64 14.85 -17.56
C GLN A 44 -42.62 13.39 -18.03
N GLY A 45 -43.30 12.50 -17.31
CA GLY A 45 -43.41 11.09 -17.68
C GLY A 45 -44.45 10.34 -16.86
N ASN A 46 -44.60 9.04 -17.13
CA ASN A 46 -45.61 8.22 -16.46
C ASN A 46 -45.07 6.90 -15.90
N VAL A 47 -45.62 6.50 -14.75
CA VAL A 47 -45.57 5.11 -14.26
C VAL A 47 -46.79 4.39 -14.79
N ASN A 48 -46.61 3.22 -15.38
CA ASN A 48 -47.71 2.34 -15.81
C ASN A 48 -47.27 0.87 -15.76
N LYS A 49 -48.14 -0.06 -16.14
CA LYS A 49 -47.83 -1.52 -16.08
C LYS A 49 -46.63 -1.95 -16.94
N SER A 50 -46.33 -1.24 -18.03
CA SER A 50 -45.18 -1.50 -18.91
C SER A 50 -43.86 -0.90 -18.41
N SER A 51 -43.88 -0.02 -17.39
CA SER A 51 -42.67 0.47 -16.75
C SER A 51 -41.85 -0.68 -16.17
N LYS A 52 -40.51 -0.55 -16.19
CA LYS A 52 -39.58 -1.50 -15.54
C LYS A 52 -39.99 -1.71 -14.08
N SER A 53 -39.88 -2.93 -13.58
CA SER A 53 -40.09 -3.24 -12.17
C SER A 53 -38.75 -3.37 -11.43
N LEU A 54 -38.73 -3.05 -10.13
CA LEU A 54 -37.59 -3.38 -9.27
C LEU A 54 -37.32 -4.90 -9.31
N PRO A 55 -36.04 -5.32 -9.34
CA PRO A 55 -35.67 -6.74 -9.47
C PRO A 55 -35.78 -7.53 -8.16
N LYS A 56 -36.17 -6.89 -7.05
CA LYS A 56 -36.22 -7.46 -5.70
C LYS A 56 -37.46 -7.03 -4.96
N ASP A 57 -37.93 -7.90 -4.07
CA ASP A 57 -38.99 -7.59 -3.11
C ASP A 57 -38.46 -6.67 -2.00
N ILE A 58 -39.27 -5.70 -1.57
CA ILE A 58 -38.96 -4.80 -0.44
C ILE A 58 -39.80 -5.21 0.78
N THR A 59 -39.15 -5.47 1.91
CA THR A 59 -39.74 -6.19 3.06
C THR A 59 -39.67 -5.45 4.40
N PHE A 60 -39.34 -4.15 4.44
CA PHE A 60 -39.22 -3.40 5.70
C PHE A 60 -40.56 -3.09 6.38
N LEU A 61 -41.67 -3.07 5.63
CA LEU A 61 -43.01 -2.93 6.19
C LEU A 61 -43.36 -4.17 7.02
N LYS A 62 -43.99 -4.01 8.18
CA LYS A 62 -44.19 -5.09 9.14
C LYS A 62 -45.13 -6.20 8.63
N HIS A 63 -46.23 -5.82 7.98
CA HIS A 63 -47.28 -6.75 7.54
C HIS A 63 -47.31 -6.97 6.01
N VAL A 64 -46.47 -6.27 5.25
CA VAL A 64 -46.49 -6.27 3.77
C VAL A 64 -45.10 -6.53 3.18
N THR A 65 -45.05 -7.36 2.14
CA THR A 65 -43.94 -7.47 1.21
C THR A 65 -44.34 -6.79 -0.10
N LEU A 66 -43.52 -5.86 -0.59
CA LEU A 66 -43.76 -5.12 -1.83
C LEU A 66 -43.00 -5.79 -2.97
N ARG A 67 -43.70 -6.23 -4.01
CA ARG A 67 -43.17 -6.98 -5.15
C ARG A 67 -43.45 -6.24 -6.47
N ASN A 68 -42.59 -6.44 -7.47
CA ASN A 68 -42.75 -5.91 -8.84
C ASN A 68 -42.96 -4.38 -8.93
N ILE A 69 -42.52 -3.62 -7.92
CA ILE A 69 -42.73 -2.16 -7.80
C ILE A 69 -42.24 -1.45 -9.06
N LYS A 70 -43.10 -0.64 -9.68
CA LYS A 70 -42.80 0.02 -10.96
C LYS A 70 -41.87 1.21 -10.76
N ILE A 71 -40.86 1.31 -11.61
CA ILE A 71 -39.82 2.35 -11.59
C ILE A 71 -40.26 3.53 -12.46
N LEU A 72 -40.12 4.74 -11.93
CA LEU A 72 -40.14 5.99 -12.67
C LEU A 72 -38.70 6.52 -12.83
N GLU A 73 -38.22 6.60 -14.06
CA GLU A 73 -36.91 7.19 -14.39
C GLU A 73 -37.17 8.66 -14.76
N ALA A 74 -36.98 9.58 -13.81
CA ALA A 74 -37.17 11.01 -14.01
C ALA A 74 -35.87 11.66 -14.52
N ASP A 75 -35.84 12.01 -15.81
CA ASP A 75 -34.65 12.58 -16.45
C ASP A 75 -34.51 14.07 -16.14
N ILE A 76 -33.50 14.42 -15.34
CA ILE A 76 -33.20 15.79 -14.92
C ILE A 76 -32.00 16.38 -15.66
N THR A 77 -31.63 15.86 -16.85
CA THR A 77 -30.49 16.33 -17.67
C THR A 77 -30.54 17.84 -17.96
N LYS A 78 -31.73 18.45 -18.05
CA LYS A 78 -31.87 19.90 -18.31
C LYS A 78 -31.78 20.78 -17.05
N TYR A 79 -31.46 20.20 -15.89
CA TYR A 79 -31.25 20.97 -14.66
C TYR A 79 -29.95 21.78 -14.73
N GLU A 80 -30.06 23.08 -14.50
CA GLU A 80 -28.90 23.98 -14.38
C GLU A 80 -28.31 23.96 -12.96
N PRO A 81 -27.00 23.74 -12.78
CA PRO A 81 -26.33 23.84 -11.48
C PRO A 81 -26.38 25.26 -10.90
N GLY A 82 -26.40 25.37 -9.57
CA GLY A 82 -26.56 26.64 -8.86
C GLY A 82 -28.00 27.13 -8.76
N ARG A 83 -28.96 26.32 -9.25
CA ARG A 83 -30.36 26.41 -8.85
C ARG A 83 -30.53 25.72 -7.49
N VAL A 84 -31.66 25.98 -6.83
CA VAL A 84 -31.95 25.42 -5.49
C VAL A 84 -32.05 23.89 -5.50
N GLY A 85 -32.60 23.32 -6.57
CA GLY A 85 -32.86 21.89 -6.72
C GLY A 85 -34.12 21.62 -7.53
N VAL A 86 -34.51 20.34 -7.56
CA VAL A 86 -35.66 19.85 -8.32
C VAL A 86 -36.84 19.52 -7.41
N ARG A 87 -38.05 19.81 -7.89
CA ARG A 87 -39.34 19.47 -7.27
C ARG A 87 -40.04 18.42 -8.12
N PHE A 88 -40.27 17.25 -7.55
CA PHE A 88 -41.05 16.17 -8.16
C PHE A 88 -42.50 16.28 -7.70
N GLN A 89 -43.44 16.30 -8.64
CA GLN A 89 -44.84 16.59 -8.35
C GLN A 89 -45.80 16.00 -9.38
N GLU A 90 -47.10 16.14 -9.11
CA GLU A 90 -48.16 15.88 -10.06
C GLU A 90 -48.30 16.99 -11.11
N ILE A 91 -48.67 16.61 -12.33
CA ILE A 91 -48.99 17.55 -13.40
C ILE A 91 -50.47 17.91 -13.27
N LYS A 92 -50.78 19.21 -13.24
CA LYS A 92 -52.14 19.75 -13.03
C LYS A 92 -53.20 19.03 -13.88
N GLY A 93 -54.20 18.43 -13.23
CA GLY A 93 -55.39 17.91 -13.94
C GLY A 93 -56.35 17.09 -13.08
N GLU A 94 -55.84 16.25 -12.18
CA GLU A 94 -56.66 15.30 -11.41
C GLU A 94 -56.32 15.35 -9.90
N THR A 95 -57.33 15.06 -9.07
CA THR A 95 -57.37 14.97 -7.59
C THR A 95 -56.02 15.00 -6.84
N GLN A 96 -55.92 15.81 -5.78
CA GLN A 96 -54.77 15.82 -4.84
C GLN A 96 -54.36 14.41 -4.40
N TYR A 97 -53.34 13.82 -5.03
CA TYR A 97 -52.80 12.54 -4.60
C TYR A 97 -51.92 12.74 -3.37
N ASN A 98 -52.32 12.03 -2.33
CA ASN A 98 -51.82 12.13 -0.97
C ASN A 98 -50.56 11.26 -0.81
N LEU A 99 -49.48 11.61 -1.53
CA LEU A 99 -48.25 10.81 -1.61
C LEU A 99 -47.57 10.73 -0.25
N ILE A 100 -47.38 9.50 0.24
CA ILE A 100 -46.56 9.18 1.40
C ILE A 100 -45.18 8.72 0.91
N PHE A 101 -44.11 9.24 1.48
CA PHE A 101 -42.72 8.96 1.12
C PHE A 101 -41.81 9.10 2.34
N GLY A 102 -40.57 8.62 2.28
CA GLY A 102 -39.60 8.79 3.37
C GLY A 102 -39.10 10.23 3.45
N GLY A 103 -39.17 10.86 4.63
CA GLY A 103 -38.70 12.24 4.86
C GLY A 103 -37.41 12.27 5.68
N ALA A 104 -36.31 12.74 5.08
CA ALA A 104 -34.97 12.72 5.71
C ALA A 104 -34.80 13.70 6.88
N TYR A 105 -35.72 14.66 7.04
CA TYR A 105 -35.72 15.67 8.11
C TYR A 105 -36.60 15.31 9.32
N LEU A 106 -37.19 14.12 9.35
CA LEU A 106 -38.17 13.71 10.36
C LEU A 106 -37.61 12.64 11.31
N ASN A 107 -37.18 13.06 12.50
CA ASN A 107 -36.60 12.16 13.51
C ASN A 107 -37.61 11.12 14.04
N ASP A 108 -38.88 11.48 14.17
CA ASP A 108 -39.87 10.71 14.94
C ASP A 108 -40.88 9.92 14.09
N THR A 109 -41.03 10.24 12.79
CA THR A 109 -42.12 9.68 11.96
C THR A 109 -41.66 8.88 10.74
N TYR A 110 -40.39 9.02 10.33
CA TYR A 110 -39.75 8.45 9.12
C TYR A 110 -40.39 8.78 7.77
N PHE A 111 -41.71 8.81 7.70
CA PHE A 111 -42.50 9.14 6.52
C PHE A 111 -43.11 10.53 6.67
N HIS A 112 -43.34 11.16 5.52
CA HIS A 112 -44.10 12.39 5.37
C HIS A 112 -45.20 12.23 4.32
N LYS A 113 -46.09 13.22 4.23
CA LYS A 113 -47.26 13.20 3.33
C LYS A 113 -47.47 14.57 2.70
N MET A 114 -47.19 14.70 1.41
CA MET A 114 -47.30 15.96 0.64
C MET A 114 -47.72 15.72 -0.81
N ASP A 115 -48.09 16.78 -1.51
CA ASP A 115 -48.39 16.84 -2.95
C ASP A 115 -47.12 16.86 -3.83
N HIS A 116 -45.94 17.04 -3.24
CA HIS A 116 -44.66 17.11 -3.91
C HIS A 116 -43.53 16.60 -3.02
N THR A 117 -42.38 16.33 -3.64
CA THR A 117 -41.09 16.06 -2.99
C THR A 117 -39.98 16.88 -3.65
N THR A 118 -38.80 16.93 -3.01
CA THR A 118 -37.66 17.72 -3.47
C THR A 118 -36.34 16.94 -3.45
N CYS A 119 -35.38 17.38 -4.27
CA CYS A 119 -34.00 16.92 -4.21
C CYS A 119 -33.06 18.11 -4.41
N GLN A 120 -32.31 18.43 -3.36
CA GLN A 120 -31.61 19.70 -3.13
C GLN A 120 -30.55 19.52 -2.03
N MET A 121 -29.75 20.54 -1.72
CA MET A 121 -28.67 20.43 -0.72
C MET A 121 -29.17 19.95 0.67
N SER A 122 -30.36 20.40 1.11
CA SER A 122 -30.92 20.08 2.43
C SER A 122 -31.25 18.60 2.64
N TYR A 123 -31.77 17.93 1.60
CA TYR A 123 -32.18 16.53 1.59
C TYR A 123 -32.61 16.11 0.17
N CYS A 124 -32.66 14.81 -0.09
CA CYS A 124 -33.22 14.26 -1.32
C CYS A 124 -34.28 13.19 -1.04
N GLU A 125 -35.50 13.47 -1.46
CA GLU A 125 -36.69 12.63 -1.32
C GLU A 125 -36.92 11.84 -2.62
N ASN A 126 -36.16 10.76 -2.79
CA ASN A 126 -36.34 9.81 -3.88
C ASN A 126 -36.47 8.37 -3.35
N GLY A 127 -36.72 7.42 -4.24
CA GLY A 127 -37.02 6.04 -3.86
C GLY A 127 -38.52 5.74 -3.83
N LEU A 128 -39.03 5.18 -2.74
CA LEU A 128 -40.38 4.63 -2.61
C LEU A 128 -41.45 5.68 -2.29
N TYR A 129 -42.54 5.61 -3.04
CA TYR A 129 -43.74 6.44 -2.92
C TYR A 129 -44.98 5.57 -2.80
N PHE A 130 -45.89 5.97 -1.92
CA PHE A 130 -47.11 5.23 -1.59
C PHE A 130 -48.34 6.13 -1.77
N ASP A 131 -49.28 5.71 -2.63
CA ASP A 131 -50.65 6.24 -2.69
C ASP A 131 -51.50 5.46 -1.67
N SER A 132 -52.08 6.16 -0.70
CA SER A 132 -52.78 5.53 0.42
C SER A 132 -53.85 6.43 1.05
N ASP A 133 -54.93 5.81 1.53
CA ASP A 133 -55.98 6.46 2.33
C ASP A 133 -55.58 6.69 3.79
N ILE A 134 -54.34 6.37 4.18
CA ILE A 134 -53.85 6.63 5.54
C ILE A 134 -53.83 8.13 5.81
N VAL A 135 -54.59 8.55 6.82
CA VAL A 135 -54.58 9.92 7.35
C VAL A 135 -53.33 10.13 8.22
N GLU A 136 -53.06 9.20 9.14
CA GLU A 136 -51.90 9.22 10.04
C GLU A 136 -50.69 8.47 9.45
N TYR A 137 -49.94 9.15 8.58
CA TYR A 137 -48.74 8.59 7.93
C TYR A 137 -47.63 8.12 8.91
N LYS A 138 -47.70 8.52 10.20
CA LYS A 138 -46.80 8.06 11.25
C LYS A 138 -46.79 6.53 11.44
N ASN A 139 -47.91 5.87 11.14
CA ASN A 139 -48.07 4.42 11.32
C ASN A 139 -47.72 3.61 10.06
N MET A 140 -47.02 4.21 9.08
CA MET A 140 -46.77 3.57 7.78
C MET A 140 -45.96 2.26 7.87
N LEU A 141 -45.10 2.08 8.87
CA LEU A 141 -44.38 0.81 9.07
C LEU A 141 -45.31 -0.37 9.44
N ASP A 142 -46.43 -0.08 10.10
CA ASP A 142 -47.47 -1.04 10.50
C ASP A 142 -48.63 -1.13 9.48
N VAL A 143 -48.44 -0.61 8.25
CA VAL A 143 -49.45 -0.66 7.19
C VAL A 143 -49.81 -2.10 6.79
N TYR A 144 -51.09 -2.32 6.49
CA TYR A 144 -51.62 -3.53 5.86
C TYR A 144 -51.83 -3.31 4.36
N GLU A 145 -51.69 -4.37 3.57
CA GLU A 145 -51.75 -4.33 2.10
C GLU A 145 -53.02 -3.65 1.57
N SER A 146 -54.18 -3.90 2.18
CA SER A 146 -55.47 -3.30 1.81
C SER A 146 -55.55 -1.77 1.94
N LYS A 147 -54.53 -1.10 2.50
CA LYS A 147 -54.41 0.35 2.57
C LYS A 147 -53.50 0.96 1.49
N LEU A 148 -52.78 0.12 0.72
CA LEU A 148 -51.84 0.56 -0.31
C LEU A 148 -52.53 0.55 -1.69
N LYS A 149 -53.00 1.72 -2.13
CA LYS A 149 -53.64 1.88 -3.44
C LYS A 149 -52.64 1.72 -4.59
N ASN A 150 -51.45 2.28 -4.42
CA ASN A 150 -50.35 2.12 -5.35
C ASN A 150 -49.00 2.30 -4.66
N VAL A 151 -47.97 1.62 -5.14
CA VAL A 151 -46.57 1.86 -4.78
C VAL A 151 -45.74 1.98 -6.04
N PHE A 152 -44.88 2.99 -6.10
CA PHE A 152 -43.90 3.15 -7.19
C PHE A 152 -42.55 3.61 -6.64
N TYR A 153 -41.51 3.45 -7.45
CA TYR A 153 -40.13 3.79 -7.11
C TYR A 153 -39.61 4.86 -8.06
N ALA A 154 -39.41 6.10 -7.61
CA ALA A 154 -38.85 7.17 -8.44
C ALA A 154 -37.35 7.31 -8.22
N LYS A 155 -36.59 7.34 -9.31
CA LYS A 155 -35.18 7.70 -9.33
C LYS A 155 -34.92 8.83 -10.32
N PHE A 156 -33.91 9.64 -10.03
CA PHE A 156 -33.44 10.67 -10.96
C PHE A 156 -32.33 10.10 -11.84
N VAL A 157 -32.30 10.53 -13.09
CA VAL A 157 -31.25 10.18 -14.06
C VAL A 157 -30.80 11.44 -14.80
N THR A 158 -29.56 11.45 -15.28
CA THR A 158 -29.06 12.42 -16.27
C THR A 158 -28.36 11.67 -17.39
N SER A 159 -28.11 12.32 -18.53
CA SER A 159 -27.40 11.75 -19.68
C SER A 159 -26.02 11.18 -19.34
N ASP A 160 -25.37 11.70 -18.29
CA ASP A 160 -24.06 11.29 -17.78
C ASP A 160 -24.10 10.62 -16.38
N MET A 161 -25.29 10.40 -15.83
CA MET A 161 -25.52 9.93 -14.45
C MET A 161 -24.79 10.76 -13.37
N ASN A 162 -24.66 12.07 -13.56
CA ASN A 162 -24.16 13.03 -12.59
C ASN A 162 -25.09 14.24 -12.38
N PHE A 163 -25.75 14.28 -11.21
CA PHE A 163 -26.54 15.42 -10.76
C PHE A 163 -25.64 16.43 -10.03
N ARG A 164 -25.33 17.52 -10.72
CA ARG A 164 -24.55 18.67 -10.24
C ARG A 164 -25.48 19.61 -9.48
N LEU A 165 -25.33 19.72 -8.15
CA LEU A 165 -26.22 20.50 -7.31
C LEU A 165 -25.98 22.02 -7.45
N ASP A 166 -24.72 22.44 -7.28
CA ASP A 166 -24.30 23.84 -7.16
C ASP A 166 -22.99 24.08 -7.93
N ARG A 167 -22.58 25.34 -8.05
CA ARG A 167 -21.27 25.76 -8.57
C ARG A 167 -20.53 26.60 -7.55
N PHE A 168 -19.25 26.33 -7.35
CA PHE A 168 -18.38 27.18 -6.51
C PHE A 168 -17.15 27.66 -7.30
N THR A 169 -16.50 28.72 -6.82
CA THR A 169 -15.29 29.27 -7.44
C THR A 169 -14.06 28.85 -6.63
N ILE A 170 -12.96 28.54 -7.30
CA ILE A 170 -11.63 28.40 -6.71
C ILE A 170 -10.80 29.57 -7.23
N THR A 171 -10.16 30.33 -6.34
CA THR A 171 -9.29 31.46 -6.73
C THR A 171 -7.84 31.12 -6.39
N GLY A 172 -7.03 30.86 -7.41
CA GLY A 172 -5.68 30.35 -7.26
C GLY A 172 -5.66 29.02 -6.50
N SER A 173 -4.87 28.97 -5.43
CA SER A 173 -4.77 27.80 -4.55
C SER A 173 -5.67 27.86 -3.31
N ASN A 174 -6.66 28.76 -3.26
CA ASN A 174 -7.63 28.81 -2.16
C ASN A 174 -8.79 27.86 -2.45
N PHE A 175 -8.94 26.84 -1.60
CA PHE A 175 -10.01 25.84 -1.69
C PHE A 175 -11.09 26.17 -0.65
N PRO A 176 -12.25 26.73 -1.03
CA PRO A 176 -13.29 27.11 -0.07
C PRO A 176 -13.94 25.88 0.55
N LEU A 177 -14.43 26.00 1.80
CA LEU A 177 -15.35 25.02 2.35
C LEU A 177 -16.70 25.12 1.63
N ILE A 178 -17.21 23.97 1.23
CA ILE A 178 -18.51 23.76 0.58
C ILE A 178 -19.31 22.73 1.38
N LEU A 179 -20.63 22.78 1.26
CA LEU A 179 -21.51 21.72 1.78
C LEU A 179 -21.57 20.57 0.79
N CYS A 180 -21.34 19.36 1.28
CA CYS A 180 -21.68 18.13 0.57
C CYS A 180 -22.78 17.37 1.31
N PRO A 181 -23.68 16.68 0.59
CA PRO A 181 -24.49 15.60 1.14
C PRO A 181 -23.69 14.58 1.95
N TYR A 182 -24.32 14.01 2.98
CA TYR A 182 -23.73 13.02 3.88
C TYR A 182 -24.74 11.92 4.24
N LYS A 183 -24.40 11.02 5.18
CA LYS A 183 -25.15 9.76 5.42
C LYS A 183 -26.65 9.90 5.67
N GLY A 184 -27.12 11.01 6.23
CA GLY A 184 -28.54 11.27 6.49
C GLY A 184 -29.30 11.96 5.34
N TRP A 185 -28.65 12.27 4.20
CA TRP A 185 -29.22 13.14 3.17
C TRP A 185 -30.45 12.56 2.45
N VAL A 186 -30.49 11.24 2.29
CA VAL A 186 -31.68 10.50 1.81
C VAL A 186 -32.40 9.85 2.99
N ALA A 187 -33.73 9.74 2.88
CA ALA A 187 -34.53 9.26 3.99
C ALA A 187 -34.33 7.77 4.32
N LYS A 188 -34.49 7.41 5.59
CA LYS A 188 -34.58 5.99 5.98
C LYS A 188 -35.85 5.37 5.37
N TYR A 189 -35.76 4.11 4.93
CA TYR A 189 -36.86 3.35 4.29
C TYR A 189 -37.35 3.89 2.93
N SER A 190 -36.63 4.83 2.31
CA SER A 190 -36.82 5.21 0.90
C SER A 190 -36.51 4.07 -0.09
N GLY A 191 -35.67 3.10 0.29
CA GLY A 191 -35.01 2.24 -0.69
C GLY A 191 -33.96 3.00 -1.51
N THR A 192 -33.36 4.05 -0.95
CA THR A 192 -32.15 4.70 -1.49
C THR A 192 -31.10 4.84 -0.39
N GLU A 193 -29.83 4.83 -0.79
CA GLU A 193 -28.69 5.00 0.11
C GLU A 193 -27.76 6.05 -0.49
N PHE A 194 -27.31 7.03 0.31
CA PHE A 194 -26.30 7.99 -0.14
C PHE A 194 -24.89 7.55 0.31
N ILE A 195 -24.07 7.18 -0.68
CA ILE A 195 -22.67 6.82 -0.47
C ILE A 195 -21.80 8.05 -0.68
N HIS A 196 -21.55 8.75 0.42
CA HIS A 196 -20.54 9.80 0.56
C HIS A 196 -19.13 9.34 0.12
N TYR A 197 -18.38 10.23 -0.52
CA TYR A 197 -17.03 9.96 -1.02
C TYR A 197 -15.94 10.04 0.08
N THR A 198 -16.10 10.94 1.06
CA THR A 198 -15.17 11.10 2.18
C THR A 198 -15.91 11.13 3.52
N THR A 199 -15.33 10.44 4.50
CA THR A 199 -15.78 10.38 5.90
C THR A 199 -15.17 11.47 6.78
N THR A 200 -14.19 12.22 6.27
CA THR A 200 -13.41 13.20 7.07
C THR A 200 -13.72 14.63 6.62
N GLY A 201 -14.26 15.43 7.53
CA GLY A 201 -14.69 16.81 7.30
C GLY A 201 -15.22 17.42 8.60
N ILE A 202 -15.83 18.61 8.50
CA ILE A 202 -16.47 19.28 9.63
C ILE A 202 -17.96 18.90 9.65
N THR A 203 -18.45 18.41 10.78
CA THR A 203 -19.84 18.02 10.99
C THR A 203 -20.43 18.76 12.19
N PHE A 204 -21.61 19.34 12.03
CA PHE A 204 -22.35 19.97 13.13
C PHE A 204 -23.65 19.19 13.43
N SER A 205 -24.05 19.12 14.70
CA SER A 205 -25.20 18.33 15.15
C SER A 205 -26.54 18.85 14.58
N ASN A 206 -26.66 20.15 14.36
CA ASN A 206 -27.82 20.81 13.75
C ASN A 206 -27.98 20.51 12.24
N LEU A 207 -26.99 19.88 11.60
CA LEU A 207 -27.11 19.36 10.23
C LEU A 207 -27.74 17.96 10.19
N TYR A 208 -27.96 17.33 11.36
CA TYR A 208 -28.55 15.98 11.50
C TYR A 208 -27.86 14.91 10.66
N GLU A 209 -26.54 15.04 10.48
CA GLU A 209 -25.71 14.15 9.64
C GLU A 209 -26.13 14.11 8.15
N ARG A 210 -26.96 15.06 7.69
CA ARG A 210 -27.42 15.19 6.30
C ARG A 210 -26.38 15.89 5.41
N GLN A 211 -25.56 16.76 5.98
CA GLN A 211 -24.45 17.44 5.30
C GLN A 211 -23.14 17.32 6.08
N ILE A 212 -22.04 17.49 5.35
CA ILE A 212 -20.67 17.62 5.85
C ILE A 212 -20.00 18.81 5.14
N LEU A 213 -19.21 19.61 5.85
CA LEU A 213 -18.37 20.66 5.26
C LEU A 213 -17.02 20.08 4.87
N LEU A 214 -16.60 20.37 3.64
CA LEU A 214 -15.37 19.89 3.02
C LEU A 214 -14.75 21.01 2.17
N PRO A 215 -13.41 21.11 2.08
CA PRO A 215 -12.79 21.92 1.04
C PRO A 215 -13.20 21.41 -0.35
N GLY A 216 -13.63 22.32 -1.22
CA GLY A 216 -13.81 22.08 -2.65
C GLY A 216 -12.48 22.29 -3.37
N TYR A 217 -11.88 21.21 -3.88
CA TYR A 217 -10.58 21.22 -4.57
C TYR A 217 -10.61 20.30 -5.79
N PRO A 218 -9.88 20.61 -6.89
CA PRO A 218 -9.75 19.69 -8.01
C PRO A 218 -9.05 18.42 -7.55
N ARG A 219 -9.62 17.24 -7.84
CA ARG A 219 -9.02 15.95 -7.44
C ARG A 219 -7.94 15.47 -8.40
N SER A 220 -7.81 16.12 -9.55
CA SER A 220 -6.74 15.98 -10.54
C SER A 220 -6.72 17.27 -11.36
N ASP A 221 -5.58 17.58 -11.99
CA ASP A 221 -5.31 18.88 -12.60
C ASP A 221 -6.36 19.36 -13.64
N ASP A 222 -7.02 18.43 -14.35
CA ASP A 222 -7.99 18.71 -15.43
C ASP A 222 -9.47 18.46 -15.05
N VAL A 223 -9.86 18.53 -13.77
CA VAL A 223 -11.25 18.23 -13.33
C VAL A 223 -12.01 19.46 -12.82
N ASP A 224 -13.12 19.77 -13.50
CA ASP A 224 -14.09 20.84 -13.25
C ASP A 224 -15.26 20.40 -12.33
N ILE A 225 -15.18 19.23 -11.69
CA ILE A 225 -16.26 18.63 -10.92
C ILE A 225 -15.78 18.12 -9.55
N PHE A 226 -16.41 18.57 -8.46
CA PHE A 226 -16.21 18.03 -7.11
C PHE A 226 -17.29 17.02 -6.74
N VAL A 227 -16.94 15.72 -6.69
CA VAL A 227 -17.91 14.65 -6.36
C VAL A 227 -18.08 14.49 -4.85
N CYS A 228 -19.26 14.81 -4.31
CA CYS A 228 -19.60 14.58 -2.91
C CYS A 228 -19.85 13.09 -2.60
N GLY A 229 -20.40 12.34 -3.56
CA GLY A 229 -20.76 10.94 -3.41
C GLY A 229 -21.73 10.49 -4.51
N TYR A 230 -22.53 9.47 -4.24
CA TYR A 230 -23.59 9.02 -5.15
C TYR A 230 -24.82 8.48 -4.41
N ILE A 231 -26.00 8.65 -5.01
CA ILE A 231 -27.21 7.92 -4.61
C ILE A 231 -27.17 6.55 -5.26
N LYS A 232 -27.40 5.50 -4.47
CA LYS A 232 -27.50 4.11 -4.90
C LYS A 232 -28.97 3.67 -4.83
N TYR A 233 -29.47 3.13 -5.94
CA TYR A 233 -30.85 2.69 -6.10
C TYR A 233 -31.00 1.16 -5.95
N GLU A 234 -32.20 0.67 -5.63
CA GLU A 234 -32.50 -0.77 -5.42
C GLU A 234 -32.40 -1.60 -6.72
N ASP A 235 -32.52 -0.96 -7.88
CA ASP A 235 -32.26 -1.60 -9.18
C ASP A 235 -30.77 -1.76 -9.50
N GLY A 236 -29.88 -1.27 -8.61
CA GLY A 236 -28.43 -1.32 -8.75
C GLY A 236 -27.83 -0.14 -9.51
N SER A 237 -28.64 0.77 -10.07
CA SER A 237 -28.13 1.99 -10.70
C SER A 237 -27.64 3.01 -9.67
N GLN A 238 -26.79 3.94 -10.10
CA GLN A 238 -26.17 4.96 -9.25
C GLN A 238 -26.22 6.32 -9.95
N LEU A 239 -26.54 7.38 -9.19
CA LEU A 239 -26.49 8.77 -9.64
C LEU A 239 -25.40 9.50 -8.84
N THR A 240 -24.35 9.94 -9.51
CA THR A 240 -23.29 10.75 -8.91
C THR A 240 -23.87 12.08 -8.46
N ILE A 241 -23.45 12.56 -7.29
CA ILE A 241 -23.83 13.86 -6.74
C ILE A 241 -22.58 14.72 -6.60
N SER A 242 -22.57 15.87 -7.27
CA SER A 242 -21.37 16.71 -7.37
C SER A 242 -21.67 18.21 -7.42
N HIS A 243 -20.60 19.00 -7.47
CA HIS A 243 -20.61 20.44 -7.73
C HIS A 243 -19.72 20.77 -8.92
N GLU A 244 -20.06 21.82 -9.66
CA GLU A 244 -19.17 22.40 -10.67
C GLU A 244 -18.12 23.31 -10.01
N ILE A 245 -16.92 23.30 -10.57
CA ILE A 245 -15.76 24.10 -10.14
C ILE A 245 -15.47 25.16 -11.20
N GLU A 246 -15.59 26.43 -10.83
CA GLU A 246 -15.12 27.55 -11.66
C GLU A 246 -13.72 27.99 -11.18
N ILE A 247 -12.68 27.68 -11.93
CA ILE A 247 -11.30 28.02 -11.56
C ILE A 247 -10.94 29.42 -12.09
N LYS A 248 -10.48 30.29 -11.19
CA LYS A 248 -9.93 31.62 -11.47
C LYS A 248 -8.48 31.69 -11.01
N ASP A 249 -7.65 32.46 -11.72
CA ASP A 249 -6.26 32.77 -11.34
C ASP A 249 -5.40 31.54 -10.97
N TYR A 250 -5.53 30.42 -11.69
CA TYR A 250 -4.98 29.08 -11.38
C TYR A 250 -3.53 29.06 -10.84
N TYR A 251 -2.65 29.96 -11.31
CA TYR A 251 -1.25 30.03 -10.90
C TYR A 251 -0.98 30.85 -9.63
N ASN A 252 -2.00 31.46 -9.01
CA ASN A 252 -1.82 32.25 -7.80
C ASN A 252 -1.69 31.35 -6.56
N THR A 253 -0.52 31.42 -5.91
CA THR A 253 -0.20 30.70 -4.68
C THR A 253 0.07 31.64 -3.49
N ASP A 254 -0.22 32.94 -3.59
CA ASP A 254 0.22 33.98 -2.64
C ASP A 254 -0.28 33.77 -1.19
N SER A 255 -1.40 33.05 -1.02
CA SER A 255 -1.96 32.67 0.28
C SER A 255 -1.21 31.53 0.98
N ILE A 256 -0.40 30.76 0.23
CA ILE A 256 0.35 29.61 0.72
C ILE A 256 1.79 30.03 1.02
N LYS A 257 2.17 29.97 2.29
CA LYS A 257 3.50 30.34 2.77
C LYS A 257 4.28 29.08 3.21
N PRO A 258 5.61 29.02 3.03
CA PRO A 258 6.40 27.96 3.64
C PRO A 258 6.37 28.08 5.17
N ILE A 259 6.20 26.96 5.88
CA ILE A 259 6.31 26.96 7.35
C ILE A 259 7.78 26.93 7.77
N ASN A 260 8.21 27.91 8.57
CA ASN A 260 9.58 28.01 9.09
C ASN A 260 9.72 27.47 10.52
N ASP A 261 8.62 27.35 11.26
CA ASP A 261 8.58 26.87 12.64
C ASP A 261 7.29 26.09 12.90
N PHE A 262 7.42 24.78 13.16
CA PHE A 262 6.29 23.87 13.36
C PHE A 262 5.45 24.20 14.61
N ARG A 263 5.91 25.05 15.52
CA ARG A 263 5.08 25.57 16.63
C ARG A 263 3.98 26.52 16.14
N HIS A 264 4.16 27.13 14.97
CA HIS A 264 3.20 28.07 14.36
C HIS A 264 2.28 27.43 13.31
N ILE A 265 2.45 26.13 13.01
CA ILE A 265 1.68 25.42 11.98
C ILE A 265 0.15 25.40 12.23
N TRP A 266 -0.27 25.65 13.48
CA TRP A 266 -1.66 25.70 13.93
C TRP A 266 -2.26 27.11 13.95
N LYS A 267 -1.58 28.11 13.38
CA LYS A 267 -1.97 29.53 13.40
C LYS A 267 -1.60 30.20 12.09
N CYS A 268 -2.26 31.31 11.73
CA CYS A 268 -1.89 32.07 10.54
C CYS A 268 -0.81 33.14 10.82
N SER A 269 -0.66 33.60 12.08
CA SER A 269 0.36 34.58 12.46
C SER A 269 0.80 34.48 13.92
N GLY A 270 1.89 35.18 14.27
CA GLY A 270 2.33 35.31 15.67
C GLY A 270 1.36 36.19 16.46
N GLY A 271 0.92 35.72 17.63
CA GLY A 271 -0.08 36.41 18.46
C GLY A 271 -1.54 36.09 18.13
N ASP A 272 -1.78 35.33 17.06
CA ASP A 272 -3.09 34.86 16.63
C ASP A 272 -3.79 34.02 17.73
N THR A 273 -5.04 34.35 18.04
CA THR A 273 -5.90 33.68 19.02
C THR A 273 -7.13 33.03 18.39
N THR A 274 -7.16 32.94 17.06
CA THR A 274 -8.27 32.33 16.32
C THR A 274 -8.22 30.81 16.47
N ASP A 275 -9.38 30.19 16.67
CA ASP A 275 -9.53 28.73 16.57
C ASP A 275 -9.83 28.35 15.12
N TYR A 276 -9.28 27.21 14.69
CA TYR A 276 -9.23 26.81 13.28
C TYR A 276 -9.66 25.36 13.07
N HIS A 277 -10.37 25.14 11.97
CA HIS A 277 -10.43 23.82 11.33
C HIS A 277 -9.21 23.66 10.41
N TYR A 278 -8.62 22.47 10.41
CA TYR A 278 -7.35 22.19 9.73
C TYR A 278 -7.53 21.09 8.68
N PHE A 279 -7.11 21.33 7.45
CA PHE A 279 -7.12 20.31 6.40
C PHE A 279 -5.75 20.16 5.76
N ILE A 280 -5.31 18.92 5.56
CA ILE A 280 -4.07 18.61 4.81
C ILE A 280 -4.42 18.21 3.40
N TYR A 281 -3.84 18.93 2.45
CA TYR A 281 -3.81 18.62 1.03
C TYR A 281 -2.51 17.93 0.65
N SER A 282 -2.62 16.68 0.20
CA SER A 282 -1.51 15.90 -0.35
C SER A 282 -1.66 15.82 -1.87
N TYR A 283 -0.75 16.48 -2.59
CA TYR A 283 -0.71 16.42 -4.06
C TYR A 283 -0.18 15.07 -4.53
N ASN A 284 -0.83 14.50 -5.54
CA ASN A 284 -0.47 13.20 -6.12
C ASN A 284 -0.42 13.32 -7.65
N ALA A 285 0.78 13.26 -8.24
CA ALA A 285 0.97 13.39 -9.69
C ALA A 285 0.52 12.16 -10.50
N LYS A 286 0.23 11.02 -9.85
CA LYS A 286 -0.08 9.73 -10.52
C LYS A 286 -1.50 9.22 -10.22
N GLY A 287 -2.35 10.06 -9.63
CA GLY A 287 -3.71 9.69 -9.26
C GLY A 287 -4.40 10.82 -8.51
N ASN A 288 -5.52 10.52 -7.86
CA ASN A 288 -6.29 11.57 -7.20
C ASN A 288 -5.50 12.22 -6.07
N HIS A 289 -5.50 13.55 -6.07
CA HIS A 289 -5.06 14.37 -4.94
C HIS A 289 -5.99 14.11 -3.75
N ASN A 290 -5.47 14.27 -2.53
CA ASN A 290 -6.20 13.97 -1.31
C ASN A 290 -6.30 15.19 -0.39
N MET A 291 -7.45 15.34 0.26
CA MET A 291 -7.68 16.34 1.31
C MET A 291 -8.29 15.66 2.52
N ARG A 292 -7.68 15.82 3.70
CA ARG A 292 -8.14 15.19 4.94
C ARG A 292 -8.27 16.20 6.06
N HIS A 293 -9.37 16.14 6.81
CA HIS A 293 -9.55 16.91 8.04
C HIS A 293 -8.64 16.34 9.13
N ILE A 294 -7.90 17.20 9.86
CA ILE A 294 -7.03 16.80 10.97
C ILE A 294 -7.50 17.43 12.28
N LYS A 295 -7.24 16.75 13.40
CA LYS A 295 -7.56 17.28 14.73
C LYS A 295 -6.28 17.69 15.45
N LYS A 296 -6.22 18.96 15.85
CA LYS A 296 -5.08 19.56 16.60
C LYS A 296 -4.58 18.72 17.77
N ASP A 297 -5.49 18.06 18.50
CA ASP A 297 -5.14 17.23 19.67
C ASP A 297 -4.87 15.75 19.32
N SER A 298 -4.98 15.35 18.04
CA SER A 298 -4.81 13.97 17.56
C SER A 298 -3.47 13.74 16.83
N LEU A 299 -2.42 14.45 17.29
CA LEU A 299 -1.09 14.49 16.66
C LEU A 299 -0.40 13.14 16.44
N ASN A 300 -0.79 12.11 17.21
CA ASN A 300 -0.25 10.75 17.04
C ASN A 300 -0.99 9.94 15.95
N GLY A 301 -2.18 10.38 15.51
CA GLY A 301 -2.93 9.77 14.41
C GLY A 301 -2.70 10.45 13.06
N ASP A 302 -2.44 11.76 13.07
CA ASP A 302 -2.33 12.58 11.86
C ASP A 302 -0.88 12.75 11.38
N GLN A 303 -0.40 11.86 10.51
CA GLN A 303 0.94 11.95 9.91
C GLN A 303 1.03 12.99 8.78
N PHE A 304 2.12 13.75 8.75
CA PHE A 304 2.38 14.81 7.76
C PHE A 304 3.47 14.34 6.80
N TYR A 305 3.35 14.68 5.51
CA TYR A 305 4.26 14.26 4.46
C TYR A 305 4.89 15.44 3.73
N TYR A 306 6.03 15.17 3.09
CA TYR A 306 6.71 16.14 2.25
C TYR A 306 5.79 16.67 1.15
N ASN A 307 5.84 17.99 0.94
CA ASN A 307 5.05 18.72 -0.04
C ASN A 307 3.54 18.76 0.26
N ASP A 308 3.08 18.32 1.44
CA ASP A 308 1.74 18.62 1.92
C ASP A 308 1.51 20.14 2.05
N THR A 309 0.26 20.58 1.86
CA THR A 309 -0.20 21.94 2.17
C THR A 309 -1.29 21.87 3.23
N ILE A 310 -1.18 22.67 4.29
CA ILE A 310 -2.15 22.70 5.39
C ILE A 310 -2.99 23.97 5.29
N TYR A 311 -4.30 23.82 5.10
CA TYR A 311 -5.26 24.92 5.03
C TYR A 311 -5.93 25.14 6.39
N LEU A 312 -6.01 26.41 6.79
CA LEU A 312 -6.57 26.85 8.06
C LEU A 312 -7.83 27.68 7.81
N TYR A 313 -8.98 27.20 8.29
CA TYR A 313 -10.28 27.87 8.17
C TYR A 313 -10.76 28.33 9.54
N SER A 314 -11.18 29.59 9.64
CA SER A 314 -11.72 30.17 10.88
C SER A 314 -12.91 29.37 11.41
N GLU A 315 -12.85 28.91 12.67
CA GLU A 315 -14.03 28.35 13.32
C GLU A 315 -15.16 29.39 13.41
N ALA A 316 -14.82 30.68 13.58
CA ALA A 316 -15.79 31.77 13.66
C ALA A 316 -16.59 31.96 12.37
N ASP A 317 -16.01 31.69 11.19
CA ASP A 317 -16.72 31.81 9.91
C ASP A 317 -17.68 30.62 9.71
N THR A 318 -17.28 29.42 10.14
CA THR A 318 -18.17 28.24 10.15
C THR A 318 -19.30 28.34 11.19
N LYS A 319 -19.21 29.27 12.14
CA LYS A 319 -20.17 29.46 13.23
C LYS A 319 -21.58 29.81 12.76
N LYS A 320 -21.72 30.51 11.63
CA LYS A 320 -23.03 30.78 11.02
C LYS A 320 -23.78 29.47 10.76
N ILE A 321 -23.09 28.47 10.22
CA ILE A 321 -23.67 27.18 9.83
C ILE A 321 -23.97 26.32 11.07
N SER A 322 -23.10 26.31 12.08
CA SER A 322 -23.34 25.57 13.33
C SER A 322 -24.47 26.16 14.19
N GLN A 323 -24.86 27.42 13.95
CA GLN A 323 -25.95 28.12 14.64
C GLN A 323 -27.31 28.05 13.92
N LEU A 324 -27.41 27.41 12.74
CA LEU A 324 -28.68 27.24 12.03
C LEU A 324 -29.63 26.32 12.81
N LYS A 325 -30.66 26.90 13.46
CA LYS A 325 -31.60 26.18 14.34
C LYS A 325 -32.37 25.03 13.68
N GLU A 326 -32.57 25.11 12.36
CA GLU A 326 -33.32 24.13 11.56
C GLU A 326 -32.41 23.39 10.56
N GLY A 327 -31.09 23.58 10.67
CA GLY A 327 -30.11 23.12 9.68
C GLY A 327 -30.21 23.90 8.36
N ILE A 328 -29.83 23.24 7.26
CA ILE A 328 -29.92 23.79 5.90
C ILE A 328 -31.39 23.82 5.45
N LYS A 329 -31.85 24.99 5.00
CA LYS A 329 -33.21 25.23 4.49
C LYS A 329 -33.26 25.05 2.98
N ASP A 330 -34.46 24.78 2.47
CA ASP A 330 -34.73 24.62 1.04
C ASP A 330 -34.19 25.79 0.19
N ASP A 331 -34.27 27.03 0.68
CA ASP A 331 -33.82 28.22 -0.04
C ASP A 331 -32.33 28.55 0.10
N TYR A 332 -31.56 27.71 0.81
CA TYR A 332 -30.15 27.94 1.11
C TYR A 332 -29.29 28.09 -0.16
N THR A 333 -28.45 29.13 -0.17
CA THR A 333 -27.43 29.36 -1.19
C THR A 333 -26.07 29.14 -0.54
N MET A 334 -25.15 28.44 -1.22
CA MET A 334 -23.86 28.08 -0.65
C MET A 334 -22.99 29.32 -0.36
N GLU A 335 -22.74 29.57 0.92
CA GLU A 335 -21.73 30.54 1.36
C GLU A 335 -20.36 29.84 1.36
N GLN A 336 -19.50 30.21 0.41
CA GLN A 336 -18.13 29.70 0.29
C GLN A 336 -17.26 30.29 1.42
N ILE A 337 -16.64 29.44 2.23
CA ILE A 337 -15.74 29.87 3.32
C ILE A 337 -14.29 29.61 2.93
N GLU A 338 -13.59 30.65 2.50
CA GLU A 338 -12.18 30.57 2.11
C GLU A 338 -11.24 30.25 3.30
N PRO A 339 -10.07 29.63 3.05
CA PRO A 339 -9.05 29.49 4.08
C PRO A 339 -8.43 30.86 4.40
N LEU A 340 -8.18 31.13 5.68
CA LEU A 340 -7.49 32.35 6.11
C LEU A 340 -6.00 32.34 5.76
N CYS A 341 -5.39 31.15 5.70
CA CYS A 341 -4.02 30.94 5.23
C CYS A 341 -3.76 29.48 4.84
N GLY A 342 -2.66 29.26 4.11
CA GLY A 342 -2.09 27.93 3.87
C GLY A 342 -0.61 27.84 4.27
N TRP A 343 -0.21 26.70 4.85
CA TRP A 343 1.19 26.37 5.14
C TRP A 343 1.71 25.26 4.22
N LYS A 344 2.73 25.55 3.42
CA LYS A 344 3.46 24.54 2.64
C LYS A 344 4.56 23.92 3.47
N LEU A 345 4.64 22.60 3.52
CA LEU A 345 5.68 21.91 4.28
C LEU A 345 7.01 21.86 3.49
N PRO A 346 8.14 22.37 4.03
CA PRO A 346 9.41 22.50 3.30
C PRO A 346 10.19 21.18 3.24
N GLN A 347 11.37 21.15 2.60
CA GLN A 347 12.29 20.04 2.80
C GLN A 347 12.94 20.12 4.20
N LEU A 348 12.75 19.08 5.01
CA LEU A 348 13.31 18.94 6.35
C LEU A 348 14.62 18.16 6.32
N LYS A 349 15.48 18.43 7.29
CA LYS A 349 16.72 17.67 7.43
C LYS A 349 16.44 16.32 8.04
N PHE A 350 17.22 15.33 7.61
CA PHE A 350 17.15 13.99 8.16
C PHE A 350 18.54 13.37 8.21
N LYS A 351 18.66 12.38 9.09
CA LYS A 351 19.78 11.44 9.12
C LYS A 351 19.29 10.02 8.90
N LEU A 352 20.17 9.19 8.34
CA LEU A 352 19.92 7.76 8.25
C LEU A 352 20.15 7.10 9.61
N ARG A 353 19.39 6.05 9.92
CA ARG A 353 19.57 5.21 11.10
C ARG A 353 19.45 3.74 10.73
N LEU A 354 20.29 2.92 11.35
CA LEU A 354 20.13 1.47 11.40
C LEU A 354 19.38 1.14 12.70
N GLU A 355 18.17 0.62 12.58
CA GLU A 355 17.38 0.07 13.69
C GLU A 355 17.40 -1.47 13.61
N SER A 356 17.33 -2.15 14.76
CA SER A 356 17.12 -3.61 14.80
C SER A 356 15.61 -3.94 14.76
N SER A 357 15.25 -5.23 14.76
CA SER A 357 13.85 -5.67 14.70
C SER A 357 12.93 -5.14 15.80
N ASP A 358 13.45 -4.79 16.98
CA ASP A 358 12.67 -4.22 18.09
C ASP A 358 12.57 -2.68 18.02
N GLY A 359 13.15 -2.05 16.99
CA GLY A 359 13.21 -0.60 16.84
C GLY A 359 14.35 0.08 17.61
N SER A 360 15.17 -0.67 18.35
CA SER A 360 16.36 -0.12 19.01
C SER A 360 17.37 0.42 18.00
N LYS A 361 17.91 1.61 18.29
CA LYS A 361 18.96 2.24 17.51
C LYS A 361 20.26 1.43 17.61
N VAL A 362 20.82 1.07 16.46
CA VAL A 362 22.12 0.42 16.33
C VAL A 362 23.19 1.44 15.94
N LEU A 363 22.98 2.16 14.84
CA LEU A 363 23.89 3.20 14.33
C LEU A 363 23.08 4.39 13.79
N ASP A 364 23.58 5.63 13.96
CA ASP A 364 23.12 6.81 13.20
C ASP A 364 24.13 7.08 12.07
N GLY A 365 23.69 7.68 10.96
CA GLY A 365 24.55 8.19 9.89
C GLY A 365 25.60 9.16 10.40
N LYS A 366 26.78 9.12 9.78
CA LYS A 366 27.97 9.93 10.09
C LYS A 366 28.92 9.91 8.88
N ASN A 367 29.75 10.94 8.75
CA ASN A 367 30.82 10.93 7.75
C ASN A 367 31.84 9.81 8.03
N GLY A 368 32.01 8.89 7.07
CA GLY A 368 32.95 7.77 7.13
C GLY A 368 32.29 6.40 7.29
N ILE A 369 33.11 5.35 7.37
CA ILE A 369 32.65 3.97 7.56
C ILE A 369 32.69 3.65 9.06
N GLN A 370 31.54 3.30 9.63
CA GLN A 370 31.40 2.90 11.03
C GLN A 370 31.71 1.40 11.20
N THR A 371 31.71 0.92 12.44
CA THR A 371 31.91 -0.49 12.76
C THR A 371 30.73 -1.02 13.55
N LEU A 372 30.24 -2.20 13.17
CA LEU A 372 29.29 -2.98 13.93
C LEU A 372 30.00 -4.25 14.42
N ASP A 373 30.12 -4.35 15.73
CA ASP A 373 30.80 -5.47 16.38
C ASP A 373 29.86 -6.68 16.50
N VAL A 374 30.23 -7.80 15.87
CA VAL A 374 29.46 -9.04 15.84
C VAL A 374 29.90 -9.95 16.98
N ARG A 375 28.95 -10.33 17.84
CA ARG A 375 29.14 -11.15 19.03
C ARG A 375 28.78 -12.63 18.78
N GLU A 376 29.11 -13.52 19.70
CA GLU A 376 28.80 -14.95 19.57
C GLU A 376 27.29 -15.26 19.56
N ASP A 377 26.50 -14.49 20.32
CA ASP A 377 25.05 -14.62 20.35
C ASP A 377 24.37 -14.23 19.02
N MET A 378 25.11 -13.63 18.10
CA MET A 378 24.67 -13.21 16.76
C MET A 378 24.95 -14.24 15.66
N LEU A 379 25.72 -15.31 15.95
CA LEU A 379 26.14 -16.28 14.94
C LEU A 379 25.07 -17.31 14.58
N ASN A 380 25.05 -17.72 13.31
CA ASN A 380 24.14 -18.71 12.72
C ASN A 380 22.65 -18.38 12.95
N LYS A 381 22.33 -17.08 12.99
CA LYS A 381 21.00 -16.54 13.18
C LYS A 381 20.72 -15.49 12.12
N ASP A 382 19.47 -15.42 11.69
CA ASP A 382 18.97 -14.31 10.89
C ASP A 382 18.75 -13.08 11.78
N ILE A 383 19.55 -12.03 11.56
CA ILE A 383 19.45 -10.76 12.27
C ILE A 383 18.82 -9.71 11.36
N TYR A 384 17.65 -9.25 11.76
CA TYR A 384 16.85 -8.29 10.99
C TYR A 384 17.27 -6.86 11.36
N TYR A 385 17.73 -6.13 10.36
CA TYR A 385 18.06 -4.71 10.46
C TYR A 385 17.23 -3.93 9.45
N LYS A 386 16.86 -2.71 9.83
CA LYS A 386 16.12 -1.77 8.98
C LYS A 386 16.86 -0.44 8.90
N CYS A 387 17.15 -0.01 7.68
CA CYS A 387 17.53 1.37 7.40
C CYS A 387 16.28 2.26 7.47
N LYS A 388 16.39 3.43 8.11
CA LYS A 388 15.29 4.36 8.32
C LYS A 388 15.75 5.80 8.19
N ILE A 389 14.88 6.63 7.62
CA ILE A 389 14.99 8.09 7.61
C ILE A 389 14.50 8.62 8.97
N VAL A 390 15.33 9.40 9.66
CA VAL A 390 14.98 10.04 10.93
C VAL A 390 15.06 11.55 10.76
N ILE A 391 13.89 12.19 10.70
CA ILE A 391 13.74 13.65 10.68
C ILE A 391 14.22 14.22 12.02
N GLU A 392 14.98 15.31 12.01
CA GLU A 392 15.56 15.89 13.23
C GLU A 392 14.46 16.47 14.13
N GLU A 393 13.54 17.21 13.51
CA GLU A 393 12.40 17.90 14.12
C GLU A 393 11.36 16.92 14.69
N ALA A 394 11.29 15.67 14.22
CA ALA A 394 10.32 14.68 14.69
C ALA A 394 10.47 14.31 16.17
N THR A 395 11.62 14.62 16.78
CA THR A 395 11.83 14.49 18.24
C THR A 395 10.92 15.42 19.05
N GLN A 396 10.60 16.60 18.51
CA GLN A 396 9.67 17.57 19.12
C GLN A 396 8.27 17.48 18.50
N HIS A 397 8.17 16.95 17.28
CA HIS A 397 6.94 16.92 16.48
C HIS A 397 6.69 15.51 15.89
N PRO A 398 6.15 14.55 16.68
CA PRO A 398 6.04 13.13 16.27
C PRO A 398 5.27 12.87 14.98
N PHE A 399 4.36 13.77 14.58
CA PHE A 399 3.63 13.72 13.31
C PHE A 399 4.52 13.81 12.07
N LEU A 400 5.77 14.28 12.20
CA LEU A 400 6.79 14.31 11.14
C LEU A 400 7.59 13.00 11.01
N SER A 401 7.28 11.96 11.79
CA SER A 401 8.09 10.72 11.83
C SER A 401 8.20 9.99 10.48
N ASN A 402 7.16 10.06 9.64
CA ASN A 402 7.07 9.39 8.32
C ASN A 402 7.16 10.39 7.14
N TYR A 403 7.74 11.57 7.35
CA TYR A 403 7.64 12.71 6.45
C TYR A 403 8.01 12.42 4.97
N TYR A 404 9.02 11.58 4.74
CA TYR A 404 9.49 11.27 3.38
C TYR A 404 8.94 9.95 2.80
N ASP A 405 8.09 9.20 3.51
CA ASP A 405 7.66 7.84 3.13
C ASP A 405 6.95 7.75 1.76
N GLN A 406 6.35 8.85 1.28
CA GLN A 406 5.71 8.90 -0.04
C GLN A 406 6.70 9.08 -1.20
N VAL A 407 7.86 9.72 -0.96
CA VAL A 407 8.83 10.12 -2.01
C VAL A 407 10.17 9.41 -1.92
N MET A 408 10.53 8.88 -0.75
CA MET A 408 11.75 8.11 -0.51
C MET A 408 11.46 6.75 0.14
N GLU A 409 12.42 5.85 0.04
CA GLU A 409 12.61 4.72 0.94
C GLU A 409 14.09 4.48 1.20
N THR A 410 14.40 3.72 2.25
CA THR A 410 15.78 3.35 2.60
C THR A 410 15.93 1.86 2.69
N LEU A 411 16.87 1.30 1.93
CA LEU A 411 17.19 -0.13 1.92
C LEU A 411 18.60 -0.36 2.47
N LEU A 412 18.77 -1.48 3.17
CA LEU A 412 20.09 -1.97 3.56
C LEU A 412 20.68 -2.73 2.36
N VAL A 413 21.86 -2.33 1.92
CA VAL A 413 22.55 -2.95 0.78
C VAL A 413 24.01 -3.28 1.10
N SER A 414 24.59 -4.20 0.33
CA SER A 414 26.03 -4.43 0.22
C SER A 414 26.43 -4.49 -1.24
N GLU A 415 27.71 -4.38 -1.54
CA GLU A 415 28.28 -4.60 -2.88
C GLU A 415 28.78 -6.06 -2.99
N ASP A 416 28.62 -6.69 -4.15
CA ASP A 416 29.34 -7.92 -4.51
C ASP A 416 30.74 -7.61 -5.08
N ASP A 417 31.49 -8.65 -5.46
CA ASP A 417 32.86 -8.50 -5.98
C ASP A 417 32.93 -7.79 -7.36
N ASP A 418 31.82 -7.77 -8.11
CA ASP A 418 31.64 -7.05 -9.38
C ASP A 418 31.12 -5.61 -9.17
N GLY A 419 30.76 -5.24 -7.93
CA GLY A 419 30.21 -3.93 -7.56
C GLY A 419 28.68 -3.80 -7.70
N ASN A 420 27.94 -4.88 -7.92
CA ASN A 420 26.48 -4.84 -7.96
C ASN A 420 25.90 -4.72 -6.53
N GLN A 421 24.80 -3.98 -6.40
CA GLN A 421 24.10 -3.86 -5.12
C GLN A 421 23.23 -5.09 -4.82
N ILE A 422 23.50 -5.73 -3.69
CA ILE A 422 22.67 -6.78 -3.09
C ILE A 422 21.81 -6.13 -1.99
N PHE A 423 20.50 -6.36 -2.05
CA PHE A 423 19.53 -5.87 -1.06
C PHE A 423 19.34 -6.87 0.08
N HIS A 424 19.37 -6.38 1.32
CA HIS A 424 19.26 -7.18 2.54
C HIS A 424 18.05 -6.74 3.38
N ASN A 425 17.25 -7.72 3.83
CA ASN A 425 16.27 -7.53 4.90
C ASN A 425 16.70 -8.20 6.22
N LYS A 426 17.78 -8.98 6.17
CA LYS A 426 18.41 -9.69 7.28
C LYS A 426 19.89 -9.93 6.94
N ILE A 427 20.74 -10.07 7.96
CA ILE A 427 22.11 -10.55 7.83
C ILE A 427 22.24 -11.84 8.63
N ASN A 428 22.91 -12.84 8.07
CA ASN A 428 23.29 -14.06 8.80
C ASN A 428 24.82 -14.10 8.88
N PHE A 429 25.36 -14.24 10.08
CA PHE A 429 26.80 -14.27 10.34
C PHE A 429 27.23 -15.70 10.66
N ASP A 430 28.13 -16.28 9.88
CA ASP A 430 28.58 -17.67 10.09
C ASP A 430 30.12 -17.83 10.12
N LYS A 431 30.57 -19.06 10.33
CA LYS A 431 32.01 -19.39 10.40
C LYS A 431 32.72 -19.42 9.05
N SER A 432 32.01 -19.29 7.93
CA SER A 432 32.57 -19.17 6.59
C SER A 432 32.97 -17.72 6.24
N PHE A 433 32.69 -16.77 7.15
CA PHE A 433 32.74 -15.32 6.95
C PHE A 433 31.66 -14.78 6.00
N ASP A 434 30.61 -15.56 5.68
CA ASP A 434 29.43 -14.94 5.07
C ASP A 434 28.72 -14.03 6.07
N GLY A 435 28.10 -12.97 5.53
CA GLY A 435 27.59 -11.83 6.30
C GLY A 435 28.66 -10.85 6.80
N PHE A 436 29.95 -11.19 6.82
CA PHE A 436 31.02 -10.29 7.27
C PHE A 436 31.49 -9.34 6.16
N LYS A 437 30.76 -8.23 6.00
CA LYS A 437 30.81 -7.36 4.81
C LYS A 437 30.75 -5.87 5.18
N LYS A 438 31.05 -5.01 4.20
CA LYS A 438 30.65 -3.60 4.21
C LYS A 438 29.19 -3.51 3.76
N TYR A 439 28.38 -2.86 4.59
CA TYR A 439 26.99 -2.54 4.33
C TYR A 439 26.77 -1.03 4.27
N GLU A 440 25.69 -0.60 3.62
CA GLU A 440 25.23 0.79 3.64
C GLU A 440 23.71 0.89 3.60
N CYS A 441 23.18 2.01 4.09
CA CYS A 441 21.79 2.40 3.88
C CYS A 441 21.67 3.26 2.63
N ALA A 442 21.21 2.66 1.53
CA ALA A 442 20.90 3.36 0.30
C ALA A 442 19.53 4.04 0.37
N ILE A 443 19.41 5.24 -0.21
CA ILE A 443 18.14 5.94 -0.40
C ILE A 443 17.66 5.69 -1.83
N ILE A 444 16.40 5.31 -1.98
CA ILE A 444 15.74 5.16 -3.28
C ILE A 444 14.63 6.20 -3.36
N TYR A 445 14.62 6.98 -4.44
CA TYR A 445 13.58 7.96 -4.73
C TYR A 445 12.42 7.28 -5.48
N LYS A 446 11.24 7.26 -4.86
CA LYS A 446 9.99 6.71 -5.44
C LYS A 446 9.42 7.62 -6.51
N ASN A 447 9.65 8.92 -6.37
CA ASN A 447 9.36 9.92 -7.38
C ASN A 447 10.67 10.33 -8.09
N LYS A 448 10.68 10.32 -9.43
CA LYS A 448 11.85 10.69 -10.24
C LYS A 448 12.06 12.19 -10.31
N ASP A 449 10.99 12.96 -10.13
CA ASP A 449 11.01 14.43 -10.24
C ASP A 449 11.31 15.09 -8.88
N PHE A 450 11.53 14.29 -7.83
CA PHE A 450 11.90 14.76 -6.51
C PHE A 450 13.43 14.78 -6.35
N GLU A 451 13.97 15.98 -6.13
CA GLU A 451 15.37 16.20 -5.78
C GLU A 451 15.47 16.72 -4.33
N TYR A 452 16.35 16.10 -3.53
CA TYR A 452 16.57 16.49 -2.14
C TYR A 452 17.74 17.49 -2.04
N GLY A 453 17.45 18.71 -1.60
CA GLY A 453 18.35 19.86 -1.64
C GLY A 453 19.30 20.01 -0.45
N HIS A 454 19.31 19.09 0.52
CA HIS A 454 20.26 19.10 1.64
C HIS A 454 21.30 17.98 1.54
N SER A 455 22.47 18.18 2.11
CA SER A 455 23.48 17.12 2.26
C SER A 455 22.97 16.02 3.21
N VAL A 456 23.00 14.76 2.77
CA VAL A 456 22.69 13.59 3.61
C VAL A 456 23.98 13.01 4.21
N GLU A 457 24.03 12.86 5.52
CA GLU A 457 25.06 12.04 6.16
C GLU A 457 24.86 10.56 5.81
N LYS A 458 25.79 9.99 5.05
CA LYS A 458 25.75 8.57 4.67
C LYS A 458 25.82 7.68 5.91
N LEU A 459 25.26 6.48 5.80
CA LEU A 459 25.36 5.44 6.80
C LEU A 459 25.93 4.18 6.15
N SER A 460 27.24 4.00 6.29
CA SER A 460 27.97 2.80 5.87
C SER A 460 28.69 2.20 7.08
N PHE A 461 28.73 0.88 7.19
CA PHE A 461 29.37 0.18 8.31
C PHE A 461 30.01 -1.14 7.88
N LEU A 462 31.12 -1.50 8.55
CA LEU A 462 31.77 -2.79 8.46
C LEU A 462 31.37 -3.66 9.65
N THR A 463 30.98 -4.90 9.39
CA THR A 463 30.72 -5.89 10.45
C THR A 463 32.02 -6.62 10.81
N ILE A 464 32.50 -6.51 12.05
CA ILE A 464 33.74 -7.16 12.52
C ILE A 464 33.42 -8.18 13.60
N PRO A 465 33.94 -9.43 13.54
CA PRO A 465 33.76 -10.39 14.62
C PRO A 465 34.64 -10.02 15.83
N LEU A 466 34.02 -9.86 17.01
CA LEU A 466 34.76 -9.68 18.26
C LEU A 466 35.35 -10.98 18.82
N ASN A 467 34.87 -12.15 18.36
CA ASN A 467 35.16 -13.42 19.01
C ASN A 467 36.32 -14.20 18.38
N ILE A 468 37.19 -14.68 19.26
CA ILE A 468 38.26 -15.65 19.03
C ILE A 468 37.73 -16.96 18.41
N SER A 469 36.48 -17.37 18.66
CA SER A 469 35.91 -18.63 18.12
C SER A 469 35.57 -18.62 16.63
N ILE A 470 35.61 -17.44 15.99
CA ILE A 470 35.42 -17.23 14.54
C ILE A 470 36.78 -17.03 13.88
N THR A 471 37.69 -16.29 14.55
CA THR A 471 39.03 -16.05 14.04
C THR A 471 39.93 -17.26 14.18
N ASN A 472 39.75 -18.12 15.20
CA ASN A 472 40.50 -19.35 15.36
C ASN A 472 39.86 -20.50 14.57
N GLN A 473 40.60 -21.03 13.59
CA GLN A 473 40.23 -22.22 12.82
C GLN A 473 41.22 -23.36 13.10
N ASP A 474 40.75 -24.59 13.29
CA ASP A 474 41.63 -25.75 13.46
C ASP A 474 41.87 -26.46 12.11
N GLU A 475 43.13 -26.73 11.79
CA GLU A 475 43.53 -27.48 10.58
C GLU A 475 44.27 -28.77 10.98
N THR A 476 44.09 -29.85 10.21
CA THR A 476 44.79 -31.13 10.47
C THR A 476 45.40 -31.70 9.21
N TRP A 477 46.65 -32.16 9.30
CA TRP A 477 47.40 -32.76 8.19
C TRP A 477 47.82 -34.18 8.54
N ARG A 478 47.78 -35.10 7.56
CA ARG A 478 48.13 -36.50 7.80
C ARG A 478 49.64 -36.63 8.01
N VAL A 479 50.41 -36.07 7.09
CA VAL A 479 51.87 -35.99 7.16
C VAL A 479 52.37 -34.56 6.96
N ARG A 480 53.64 -34.33 7.29
CA ARG A 480 54.32 -33.03 7.19
C ARG A 480 54.35 -32.44 5.78
N ASP A 481 54.43 -33.31 4.76
CA ASP A 481 54.48 -32.87 3.36
C ASP A 481 53.12 -32.38 2.84
N ASP A 482 52.02 -32.64 3.58
CA ASP A 482 50.67 -32.14 3.27
C ASP A 482 50.41 -30.71 3.82
N ILE A 483 51.37 -30.11 4.55
CA ILE A 483 51.17 -28.80 5.20
C ILE A 483 51.17 -27.69 4.14
N VAL A 484 49.97 -27.22 3.81
CA VAL A 484 49.71 -26.04 2.97
C VAL A 484 49.26 -24.89 3.86
N ILE A 485 50.03 -23.81 3.88
CA ILE A 485 49.69 -22.57 4.58
C ILE A 485 48.85 -21.73 3.62
N GLN A 486 47.58 -21.49 3.95
CA GLN A 486 46.66 -20.74 3.08
C GLN A 486 45.86 -19.69 3.84
N CYS A 487 45.88 -18.45 3.33
CA CYS A 487 44.99 -17.36 3.72
C CYS A 487 44.13 -16.98 2.51
N GLN A 488 42.92 -16.47 2.73
CA GLN A 488 42.17 -15.83 1.64
C GLN A 488 42.87 -14.51 1.27
N LYS A 489 42.80 -14.11 0.02
CA LYS A 489 43.35 -12.84 -0.47
C LYS A 489 42.45 -11.66 -0.07
N ARG A 490 41.14 -11.88 -0.03
CA ARG A 490 40.10 -10.94 0.37
C ARG A 490 39.07 -11.66 1.23
N ILE A 491 38.50 -10.97 2.22
CA ILE A 491 37.31 -11.43 2.94
C ILE A 491 36.15 -10.59 2.44
N SER A 492 35.42 -11.08 1.43
CA SER A 492 34.37 -10.31 0.75
C SER A 492 34.86 -8.89 0.38
N ASN A 493 33.95 -7.90 0.43
CA ASN A 493 34.26 -6.47 0.33
C ASN A 493 34.75 -5.82 1.66
N MET A 494 35.17 -6.62 2.66
CA MET A 494 35.50 -6.15 4.01
C MET A 494 36.96 -5.65 4.12
N GLY A 495 37.90 -6.36 3.48
CA GLY A 495 39.33 -6.04 3.51
C GLY A 495 40.20 -7.03 2.75
N GLU A 496 41.45 -6.63 2.48
CA GLU A 496 42.45 -7.41 1.75
C GLU A 496 43.53 -7.94 2.71
N ILE A 497 44.19 -9.05 2.35
CA ILE A 497 45.33 -9.57 3.11
C ILE A 497 46.51 -8.59 3.05
N ASP A 498 47.04 -8.25 4.22
CA ASP A 498 48.15 -7.30 4.40
C ASP A 498 49.46 -8.05 4.74
N SER A 499 49.35 -9.03 5.64
CA SER A 499 50.48 -9.83 6.10
C SER A 499 50.08 -11.24 6.54
N ILE A 500 51.01 -12.18 6.45
CA ILE A 500 50.87 -13.55 6.97
C ILE A 500 52.01 -13.81 7.94
N LYS A 501 51.69 -14.19 9.18
CA LYS A 501 52.65 -14.65 10.20
C LYS A 501 52.45 -16.14 10.46
N VAL A 502 53.52 -16.92 10.50
CA VAL A 502 53.52 -18.37 10.69
C VAL A 502 54.41 -18.72 11.87
N GLU A 503 53.81 -19.19 12.96
CA GLU A 503 54.47 -19.61 14.20
C GLU A 503 54.57 -21.14 14.21
N ILE A 504 55.79 -21.69 14.27
CA ILE A 504 56.05 -23.14 14.12
C ILE A 504 56.55 -23.74 15.44
N SER A 505 57.14 -22.91 16.29
CA SER A 505 57.42 -23.19 17.70
C SER A 505 57.52 -21.87 18.46
N GLU A 506 57.56 -21.92 19.79
CA GLU A 506 57.67 -20.73 20.67
C GLU A 506 58.83 -19.79 20.28
N ASN A 507 59.91 -20.35 19.72
CA ASN A 507 61.11 -19.63 19.30
C ASN A 507 61.28 -19.52 17.76
N PHE A 508 60.24 -19.82 16.97
CA PHE A 508 60.30 -19.65 15.52
C PHE A 508 58.97 -19.21 14.94
N PHE A 509 58.93 -17.94 14.55
CA PHE A 509 57.92 -17.39 13.66
C PHE A 509 58.56 -16.82 12.40
N ILE A 510 57.77 -16.76 11.32
CA ILE A 510 58.12 -16.06 10.09
C ILE A 510 56.97 -15.15 9.74
N GLU A 511 57.26 -13.89 9.42
CA GLU A 511 56.27 -12.90 9.01
C GLU A 511 56.60 -12.42 7.60
N TYR A 512 55.54 -12.26 6.79
CA TYR A 512 55.58 -11.78 5.42
C TYR A 512 54.57 -10.64 5.30
N SER A 513 55.08 -9.44 5.05
CA SER A 513 54.28 -8.27 4.69
C SER A 513 54.26 -8.13 3.17
N ASN A 514 53.20 -7.56 2.59
CA ASN A 514 53.11 -7.34 1.13
C ASN A 514 53.21 -8.66 0.34
N VAL A 515 52.31 -9.59 0.68
CA VAL A 515 52.41 -11.05 0.45
C VAL A 515 52.64 -11.53 -1.01
N THR A 516 52.57 -10.64 -1.99
CA THR A 516 52.81 -10.92 -3.42
C THR A 516 54.23 -10.61 -3.90
N SER A 517 55.07 -9.91 -3.14
CA SER A 517 56.43 -9.51 -3.60
C SER A 517 57.52 -10.55 -3.35
N ASP A 518 57.35 -11.42 -2.36
CA ASP A 518 58.46 -12.16 -1.75
C ASP A 518 58.72 -13.56 -2.35
N GLY A 519 57.93 -13.98 -3.35
CA GLY A 519 58.09 -15.25 -4.09
C GLY A 519 57.93 -16.54 -3.28
N ILE A 520 57.65 -16.45 -1.98
CA ILE A 520 57.47 -17.59 -1.07
C ILE A 520 55.99 -17.95 -0.92
N PHE A 521 55.12 -16.97 -1.11
CA PHE A 521 53.68 -17.14 -1.24
C PHE A 521 53.26 -16.85 -2.68
N GLU A 522 52.44 -17.73 -3.22
CA GLU A 522 51.87 -17.62 -4.56
C GLU A 522 50.37 -17.33 -4.46
N VAL A 523 49.83 -16.60 -5.44
CA VAL A 523 48.40 -16.29 -5.52
C VAL A 523 47.73 -17.34 -6.40
N GLU A 524 46.93 -18.20 -5.79
CA GLU A 524 46.14 -19.23 -6.47
C GLU A 524 44.64 -18.90 -6.35
N GLY A 525 44.09 -18.23 -7.37
CA GLY A 525 42.72 -17.73 -7.34
C GLY A 525 42.51 -16.75 -6.17
N ASP A 526 41.54 -17.05 -5.31
CA ASP A 526 41.18 -16.22 -4.15
C ASP A 526 42.05 -16.47 -2.91
N PHE A 527 43.09 -17.31 -3.02
CA PHE A 527 43.96 -17.68 -1.90
C PHE A 527 45.41 -17.24 -2.13
N VAL A 528 46.07 -16.88 -1.03
CA VAL A 528 47.53 -16.70 -0.95
C VAL A 528 48.10 -17.89 -0.21
N ARG A 529 48.97 -18.65 -0.88
CA ARG A 529 49.38 -20.00 -0.47
C ARG A 529 50.88 -20.20 -0.44
N SER A 530 51.37 -21.01 0.49
CA SER A 530 52.74 -21.51 0.51
C SER A 530 52.79 -22.94 1.02
N ASN A 531 53.54 -23.79 0.31
CA ASN A 531 53.86 -25.13 0.80
C ASN A 531 54.94 -25.04 1.88
N PHE A 532 54.74 -25.75 3.00
CA PHE A 532 55.65 -25.72 4.14
C PHE A 532 57.13 -25.97 3.76
N GLY A 533 57.38 -26.88 2.81
CA GLY A 533 58.73 -27.16 2.31
C GLY A 533 59.41 -25.96 1.60
N ASN A 534 58.65 -25.07 0.97
CA ASN A 534 59.19 -23.83 0.37
C ASN A 534 59.46 -22.78 1.46
N LEU A 535 58.52 -22.65 2.40
CA LEU A 535 58.62 -21.75 3.55
C LEU A 535 59.91 -22.00 4.38
N ILE A 536 60.20 -23.26 4.73
CA ILE A 536 61.42 -23.62 5.50
C ILE A 536 62.71 -23.41 4.70
N LYS A 537 62.73 -23.79 3.41
CA LYS A 537 63.88 -23.55 2.53
C LYS A 537 64.24 -22.06 2.45
N SER A 538 63.24 -21.18 2.37
CA SER A 538 63.43 -19.73 2.25
C SER A 538 64.19 -19.09 3.43
N LYS A 539 64.21 -19.73 4.60
CA LYS A 539 64.91 -19.26 5.81
C LYS A 539 66.17 -20.07 6.15
N ASN A 540 66.67 -20.89 5.22
CA ASN A 540 67.89 -21.70 5.37
C ASN A 540 67.91 -22.60 6.64
N LYS A 541 66.75 -22.98 7.18
CA LYS A 541 66.67 -23.87 8.35
C LYS A 541 66.66 -25.34 7.95
N LYS A 542 67.27 -26.17 8.79
CA LYS A 542 67.19 -27.63 8.68
C LYS A 542 65.78 -28.10 9.04
N ASP A 543 65.39 -29.22 8.44
CA ASP A 543 64.14 -29.92 8.70
C ASP A 543 63.92 -30.19 10.19
N SER A 544 62.93 -29.50 10.78
CA SER A 544 62.43 -29.75 12.12
C SER A 544 61.14 -30.60 12.10
N ASP A 545 61.01 -31.51 13.06
CA ASP A 545 59.77 -32.22 13.40
C ASP A 545 58.69 -31.19 13.82
N VAL A 546 57.78 -30.85 12.89
CA VAL A 546 56.65 -29.94 13.18
C VAL A 546 55.45 -30.77 13.61
N LYS A 547 55.01 -30.56 14.85
CA LYS A 547 53.82 -31.20 15.43
C LYS A 547 52.62 -30.25 15.43
N HIS A 548 52.87 -28.96 15.69
CA HIS A 548 51.89 -27.90 15.74
C HIS A 548 52.41 -26.70 14.92
N LEU A 549 51.53 -25.99 14.25
CA LEU A 549 51.83 -24.79 13.47
C LEU A 549 50.65 -23.83 13.61
N LYS A 550 50.91 -22.53 13.76
CA LYS A 550 49.89 -21.49 13.89
C LYS A 550 50.10 -20.42 12.83
N THR A 551 49.17 -20.31 11.89
CA THR A 551 49.15 -19.23 10.89
C THR A 551 48.28 -18.08 11.38
N ILE A 552 48.67 -16.84 11.13
CA ILE A 552 47.92 -15.64 11.44
C ILE A 552 47.84 -14.84 10.14
N CYS A 553 46.65 -14.80 9.55
CA CYS A 553 46.32 -14.02 8.36
C CYS A 553 45.83 -12.65 8.81
N ASN A 554 46.62 -11.59 8.60
CA ASN A 554 46.26 -10.22 8.95
C ASN A 554 45.65 -9.53 7.72
N TYR A 555 44.46 -8.96 7.89
CA TYR A 555 43.71 -8.25 6.89
C TYR A 555 43.59 -6.78 7.24
N LYS A 556 43.77 -5.93 6.23
CA LYS A 556 43.58 -4.49 6.32
C LYS A 556 42.19 -4.15 5.80
N LEU A 557 41.34 -3.65 6.69
CA LEU A 557 39.97 -3.29 6.40
C LEU A 557 39.87 -1.86 5.87
N ALA A 558 38.77 -1.56 5.17
CA ALA A 558 38.49 -0.18 4.79
C ALA A 558 38.42 0.73 6.04
N GLY A 559 39.01 1.92 5.95
CA GLY A 559 39.20 2.81 7.12
C GLY A 559 40.43 2.51 7.98
N GLY A 560 41.29 1.55 7.59
CA GLY A 560 42.61 1.35 8.20
C GLY A 560 42.63 0.52 9.49
N LYS A 561 41.50 -0.10 9.88
CA LYS A 561 41.47 -1.10 10.95
C LYS A 561 42.12 -2.40 10.48
N MET A 562 42.76 -3.11 11.41
CA MET A 562 43.34 -4.44 11.18
C MET A 562 42.46 -5.52 11.80
N PHE A 563 42.39 -6.68 11.16
CA PHE A 563 41.66 -7.86 11.59
C PHE A 563 42.50 -9.11 11.34
N SER A 564 42.46 -10.12 12.21
CA SER A 564 43.32 -11.31 12.08
C SER A 564 42.52 -12.61 12.19
N ILE A 565 42.75 -13.53 11.27
CA ILE A 565 42.31 -14.94 11.36
C ILE A 565 43.51 -15.78 11.78
N VAL A 566 43.36 -16.58 12.84
CA VAL A 566 44.37 -17.50 13.36
C VAL A 566 44.00 -18.92 12.97
N LYS A 567 44.94 -19.71 12.47
CA LYS A 567 44.75 -21.10 12.09
C LYS A 567 45.67 -21.98 12.92
N SER A 568 45.11 -22.85 13.74
CA SER A 568 45.82 -23.78 14.63
C SER A 568 45.91 -25.15 13.99
N GLY A 569 47.07 -25.46 13.42
CA GLY A 569 47.33 -26.66 12.66
C GLY A 569 48.03 -27.77 13.46
N THR A 570 47.62 -29.03 13.29
CA THR A 570 48.27 -30.20 13.92
C THR A 570 48.57 -31.31 12.92
N VAL A 571 49.78 -31.89 13.01
CA VAL A 571 50.22 -33.03 12.17
C VAL A 571 49.99 -34.35 12.90
N LEU A 572 49.31 -35.29 12.25
CA LEU A 572 48.82 -36.53 12.89
C LEU A 572 49.88 -37.65 12.97
N GLN A 573 50.85 -37.73 12.05
CA GLN A 573 51.89 -38.76 12.04
C GLN A 573 53.32 -38.21 12.12
N LYS A 574 54.14 -38.80 12.99
CA LYS A 574 55.60 -38.66 12.93
C LYS A 574 56.17 -39.54 11.81
N THR A 575 56.84 -38.94 10.84
CA THR A 575 57.57 -39.63 9.78
C THR A 575 58.87 -40.27 10.32
N VAL A 576 58.78 -41.50 10.84
CA VAL A 576 59.97 -42.33 11.10
C VAL A 576 60.48 -42.88 9.77
N VAL A 577 61.36 -42.13 9.11
CA VAL A 577 61.99 -42.57 7.85
C VAL A 577 63.14 -43.54 8.15
N THR A 578 62.80 -44.82 8.32
CA THR A 578 63.79 -45.89 8.40
C THR A 578 64.45 -46.09 7.02
N LYS A 579 65.63 -45.51 6.81
CA LYS A 579 66.43 -45.71 5.58
C LYS A 579 66.91 -47.15 5.44
N GLN A 580 66.06 -48.04 4.94
CA GLN A 580 66.43 -49.43 4.70
C GLN A 580 67.18 -49.56 3.36
N LYS A 581 68.51 -49.68 3.47
CA LYS A 581 69.42 -49.95 2.36
C LYS A 581 69.12 -51.36 1.83
N GLY A 582 68.35 -51.47 0.75
CA GLY A 582 67.75 -52.73 0.30
C GLY A 582 68.03 -53.05 -1.17
N ASN A 583 69.27 -53.43 -1.49
CA ASN A 583 69.63 -53.89 -2.82
C ASN A 583 69.00 -55.28 -3.08
N ARG A 584 67.90 -55.36 -3.84
CA ARG A 584 67.34 -56.64 -4.31
C ARG A 584 66.58 -56.47 -5.63
N SER A 585 67.20 -56.99 -6.69
CA SER A 585 66.56 -57.20 -7.98
C SER A 585 65.33 -58.10 -7.85
N LYS A 586 64.17 -57.66 -8.36
CA LYS A 586 63.05 -58.55 -8.66
C LYS A 586 62.48 -58.29 -10.05
N LYS A 587 62.64 -59.30 -10.91
CA LYS A 587 61.94 -59.52 -12.18
C LYS A 587 60.50 -59.00 -12.10
N GLY A 588 60.12 -58.17 -13.06
CA GLY A 588 58.74 -57.66 -13.17
C GLY A 588 57.75 -58.79 -13.45
N ASN A 589 56.70 -58.89 -12.64
CA ASN A 589 55.62 -59.86 -12.86
C ASN A 589 54.53 -59.22 -13.73
N LYS A 590 54.67 -59.37 -15.06
CA LYS A 590 53.85 -58.70 -16.09
C LYS A 590 52.33 -58.92 -15.91
N HIS A 591 51.92 -60.05 -15.34
CA HIS A 591 50.51 -60.40 -15.12
C HIS A 591 49.77 -59.46 -14.16
N GLN A 592 50.44 -58.90 -13.14
CA GLN A 592 49.74 -58.13 -12.10
C GLN A 592 49.27 -56.75 -12.62
N LYS A 593 50.01 -56.14 -13.56
CA LYS A 593 49.58 -54.91 -14.23
C LYS A 593 48.38 -55.13 -15.16
N ILE A 594 48.30 -56.28 -15.83
CA ILE A 594 47.17 -56.61 -16.72
C ILE A 594 45.87 -56.76 -15.92
N ILE A 595 45.93 -57.42 -14.76
CA ILE A 595 44.75 -57.59 -13.88
C ILE A 595 44.26 -56.23 -13.33
N ILE A 596 45.18 -55.35 -12.90
CA ILE A 596 44.81 -54.02 -12.39
C ILE A 596 44.18 -53.14 -13.49
N ILE A 597 44.73 -53.17 -14.72
CA ILE A 597 44.15 -52.43 -15.85
C ILE A 597 42.76 -52.98 -16.20
N GLY A 598 42.57 -54.31 -16.21
CA GLY A 598 41.26 -54.94 -16.42
C GLY A 598 40.22 -54.53 -15.36
N LEU A 599 40.63 -54.43 -14.09
CA LEU A 599 39.78 -53.98 -12.99
C LEU A 599 39.34 -52.52 -13.15
N ILE A 600 40.26 -51.63 -13.52
CA ILE A 600 39.96 -50.20 -13.75
C ILE A 600 38.97 -50.05 -14.91
N VAL A 601 39.22 -50.72 -16.05
CA VAL A 601 38.33 -50.70 -17.22
C VAL A 601 36.94 -51.27 -16.88
N GLY A 602 36.88 -52.38 -16.14
CA GLY A 602 35.61 -52.98 -15.70
C GLY A 602 34.78 -52.04 -14.81
N ILE A 603 35.42 -51.36 -13.85
CA ILE A 603 34.75 -50.38 -12.98
C ILE A 603 34.27 -49.17 -13.80
N SER A 604 35.08 -48.67 -14.75
CA SER A 604 34.69 -47.57 -15.63
C SER A 604 33.45 -47.90 -16.48
N ILE A 605 33.38 -49.11 -17.04
CA ILE A 605 32.20 -49.58 -17.81
C ILE A 605 30.97 -49.68 -16.90
N LEU A 606 31.12 -50.19 -15.67
CA LEU A 606 30.03 -50.29 -14.70
C LEU A 606 29.45 -48.90 -14.34
N VAL A 607 30.32 -47.93 -14.06
CA VAL A 607 29.91 -46.53 -13.76
C VAL A 607 29.19 -45.91 -14.96
N PHE A 608 29.68 -46.14 -16.18
CA PHE A 608 29.04 -45.63 -17.40
C PHE A 608 27.65 -46.24 -17.62
N ALA A 609 27.49 -47.55 -17.36
CA ALA A 609 26.19 -48.22 -17.42
C ALA A 609 25.18 -47.67 -16.38
N ILE A 610 25.65 -47.35 -15.17
CA ILE A 610 24.80 -46.72 -14.13
C ILE A 610 24.34 -45.32 -14.57
N ILE A 611 25.21 -44.51 -15.17
CA ILE A 611 24.85 -43.18 -15.71
C ILE A 611 23.82 -43.29 -16.84
N LEU A 612 23.97 -44.29 -17.73
CA LEU A 612 22.99 -44.57 -18.80
C LEU A 612 21.63 -45.05 -18.24
N ALA A 613 21.62 -45.85 -17.17
CA ALA A 613 20.39 -46.26 -16.50
C ALA A 613 19.66 -45.08 -15.80
N ILE A 614 20.40 -44.19 -15.16
CA ILE A 614 19.83 -42.99 -14.51
C ILE A 614 19.27 -42.01 -15.54
N THR A 615 19.99 -41.77 -16.63
CA THR A 615 19.55 -40.85 -17.70
C THR A 615 18.33 -41.40 -18.45
N THR A 616 18.29 -42.69 -18.77
CA THR A 616 17.10 -43.32 -19.38
C THR A 616 15.88 -43.28 -18.45
N LEU A 617 16.04 -43.53 -17.14
CA LEU A 617 14.96 -43.35 -16.16
C LEU A 617 14.43 -41.91 -16.09
N PHE A 618 15.31 -40.91 -16.18
CA PHE A 618 14.93 -39.50 -16.23
C PHE A 618 14.15 -39.15 -17.50
N VAL A 619 14.62 -39.60 -18.67
CA VAL A 619 13.96 -39.40 -19.97
C VAL A 619 12.58 -40.07 -20.00
N VAL A 620 12.45 -41.31 -19.51
CA VAL A 620 11.16 -42.00 -19.43
C VAL A 620 10.19 -41.29 -18.46
N LYS A 621 10.66 -40.81 -17.30
CA LYS A 621 9.85 -39.96 -16.41
C LYS A 621 9.39 -38.66 -17.09
N TYR A 622 10.25 -38.01 -17.86
CA TYR A 622 9.94 -36.76 -18.56
C TYR A 622 8.89 -36.98 -19.67
N ILE A 623 9.04 -38.02 -20.48
CA ILE A 623 8.08 -38.40 -21.54
C ILE A 623 6.71 -38.77 -20.93
N ASN A 624 6.69 -39.55 -19.84
CA ASN A 624 5.44 -39.90 -19.16
C ASN A 624 4.76 -38.70 -18.49
N LYS A 625 5.52 -37.73 -17.96
CA LYS A 625 4.97 -36.46 -17.43
C LYS A 625 4.36 -35.60 -18.55
N LYS A 626 4.93 -35.61 -19.76
CA LYS A 626 4.38 -34.89 -20.92
C LYS A 626 3.10 -35.55 -21.46
N ARG A 627 3.02 -36.89 -21.51
CA ARG A 627 1.80 -37.62 -21.91
C ARG A 627 0.59 -37.40 -20.98
N ARG A 628 0.80 -37.16 -19.68
CA ARG A 628 -0.28 -36.88 -18.71
C ARG A 628 -0.82 -35.44 -18.70
N ARG A 629 -0.32 -34.54 -19.57
CA ARG A 629 -0.83 -33.16 -19.72
C ARG A 629 -1.42 -32.88 -21.10
N GLY A 630 -1.58 -33.91 -21.95
CA GLY A 630 -2.05 -33.79 -23.33
C GLY A 630 -3.43 -34.38 -23.61
N LYS A 631 -4.17 -34.77 -22.58
CA LYS A 631 -5.58 -35.18 -22.63
C LYS A 631 -6.25 -34.64 -21.37
N ASP A 632 -6.98 -33.54 -21.54
CA ASP A 632 -8.15 -33.10 -20.75
C ASP A 632 -8.54 -31.70 -21.24
N SER A 633 -9.23 -31.66 -22.38
CA SER A 633 -9.69 -30.41 -22.99
C SER A 633 -10.97 -30.63 -23.82
N SER A 634 -12.08 -30.94 -23.14
CA SER A 634 -13.43 -30.78 -23.72
C SER A 634 -14.54 -30.84 -22.67
N LEU A 635 -15.46 -29.85 -22.77
CA LEU A 635 -16.88 -29.87 -22.38
C LEU A 635 -17.30 -29.64 -20.90
N SER A 636 -17.87 -28.44 -20.69
CA SER A 636 -19.15 -28.12 -20.00
C SER A 636 -19.45 -28.73 -18.61
N SER A 637 -19.92 -27.99 -17.58
CA SER A 637 -21.13 -27.15 -17.63
C SER A 637 -21.37 -26.35 -16.31
N SER A 638 -22.03 -25.20 -16.43
CA SER A 638 -23.01 -24.59 -15.49
C SER A 638 -22.91 -24.72 -13.95
N SER A 639 -22.89 -23.54 -13.32
CA SER A 639 -23.81 -23.08 -12.24
C SER A 639 -23.63 -23.48 -10.75
N SER A 640 -23.72 -22.41 -9.92
CA SER A 640 -24.36 -22.31 -8.59
C SER A 640 -23.55 -22.56 -7.30
N PHE A 641 -23.54 -21.50 -6.46
CA PHE A 641 -23.73 -21.43 -4.99
C PHE A 641 -23.55 -22.73 -4.17
N SER A 642 -22.89 -22.79 -3.01
CA SER A 642 -22.30 -21.78 -2.11
C SER A 642 -21.39 -22.53 -1.09
N SER A 643 -20.78 -21.98 -0.03
CA SER A 643 -20.85 -20.65 0.62
C SER A 643 -19.51 -20.34 1.31
N LEU A 644 -19.25 -19.07 1.64
CA LEU A 644 -18.10 -18.65 2.47
C LEU A 644 -18.61 -17.86 3.68
N SER A 645 -18.12 -18.20 4.87
CA SER A 645 -18.44 -17.47 6.12
C SER A 645 -17.16 -17.02 6.82
N LYS A 646 -17.27 -15.86 7.46
CA LYS A 646 -16.27 -15.13 8.26
C LYS A 646 -15.28 -14.26 7.48
N SER A 647 -15.60 -12.98 7.57
CA SER A 647 -14.87 -11.78 7.19
C SER A 647 -13.54 -11.57 7.91
N SER A 648 -12.56 -11.03 7.18
CA SER A 648 -11.65 -10.00 7.69
C SER A 648 -11.54 -8.91 6.61
N MET A 649 -11.78 -7.65 6.98
CA MET A 649 -11.63 -6.53 6.06
C MET A 649 -10.17 -6.10 5.98
N SER A 650 -9.62 -6.05 4.77
CA SER A 650 -8.49 -5.20 4.42
C SER A 650 -8.83 -4.46 3.12
N GLY A 651 -8.58 -3.16 3.11
CA GLY A 651 -8.97 -2.29 1.99
C GLY A 651 -8.18 -2.61 0.72
N SER A 652 -8.87 -2.60 -0.42
CA SER A 652 -8.23 -2.55 -1.74
C SER A 652 -8.81 -1.41 -2.55
N LEU A 653 -7.93 -0.70 -3.26
CA LEU A 653 -8.24 0.48 -4.04
C LEU A 653 -9.03 0.09 -5.29
N LEU A 654 -10.19 0.71 -5.49
CA LEU A 654 -10.94 0.61 -6.75
C LEU A 654 -10.37 1.59 -7.77
N SER A 655 -9.50 1.10 -8.64
CA SER A 655 -9.11 1.83 -9.86
C SER A 655 -10.30 1.84 -10.83
N ALA A 656 -10.80 3.03 -11.16
CA ALA A 656 -11.89 3.20 -12.12
C ALA A 656 -11.44 2.80 -13.53
N SER A 657 -12.11 1.82 -14.13
CA SER A 657 -11.91 1.43 -15.53
C SER A 657 -12.73 2.31 -16.46
N ALA A 658 -12.13 3.38 -16.98
CA ALA A 658 -12.73 4.17 -18.05
C ALA A 658 -12.59 3.45 -19.40
N LEU A 659 -13.72 3.12 -20.04
CA LEU A 659 -13.73 2.83 -21.48
C LEU A 659 -13.80 4.15 -22.24
N SER A 660 -12.81 4.41 -23.10
CA SER A 660 -13.02 5.22 -24.30
C SER A 660 -12.15 4.71 -25.44
N SER A 661 -12.80 4.16 -26.47
CA SER A 661 -12.17 3.72 -27.71
C SER A 661 -12.17 4.86 -28.72
N VAL A 662 -11.00 5.44 -29.02
CA VAL A 662 -10.83 6.33 -30.19
C VAL A 662 -9.56 5.94 -30.96
N SER A 663 -9.67 6.06 -32.28
CA SER A 663 -8.76 5.52 -33.30
C SER A 663 -7.34 6.11 -33.32
N HIS A 664 -6.37 5.26 -33.68
CA HIS A 664 -5.09 5.70 -34.23
C HIS A 664 -5.28 6.67 -35.41
N GLN A 665 -4.71 7.87 -35.30
CA GLN A 665 -4.21 8.62 -36.46
C GLN A 665 -2.79 9.11 -36.18
N ASN A 666 -1.87 8.76 -37.08
CA ASN A 666 -0.49 9.22 -37.03
C ASN A 666 -0.40 10.66 -37.54
N SER A 667 0.10 11.59 -36.73
CA SER A 667 0.63 12.86 -37.23
C SER A 667 2.00 13.17 -36.61
N LYS A 668 2.99 13.36 -37.48
CA LYS A 668 4.33 13.83 -37.10
C LYS A 668 4.32 15.36 -37.04
N SER A 669 4.69 15.95 -35.91
CA SER A 669 5.21 17.32 -35.82
C SER A 669 6.52 17.27 -35.03
N LYS A 670 7.68 17.28 -35.70
CA LYS A 670 8.48 18.49 -35.93
C LYS A 670 8.63 19.39 -34.69
N ILE A 671 9.74 19.16 -34.00
CA ILE A 671 10.39 20.10 -33.09
C ILE A 671 10.64 21.45 -33.80
N SER A 672 10.27 22.55 -33.17
CA SER A 672 10.83 23.87 -33.45
C SER A 672 11.25 24.54 -32.14
N LYS A 673 12.56 24.68 -31.94
CA LYS A 673 13.12 25.58 -30.92
C LYS A 673 12.82 27.03 -31.32
N ALA A 674 12.34 27.84 -30.39
CA ALA A 674 12.48 29.29 -30.42
C ALA A 674 12.46 29.84 -28.99
N ASN A 675 13.39 30.74 -28.68
CA ASN A 675 13.57 31.31 -27.34
C ASN A 675 12.51 32.38 -27.05
N LYS A 676 12.02 32.46 -25.81
CA LYS A 676 12.48 33.50 -24.88
C LYS A 676 12.17 33.15 -23.42
#